data_AF-A0A7W9FNG3-F1
#
_entry.id   AF-A0A7W9FNG3-F1
#
_cell.length_a   1.000
_cell.length_b   1.000
_cell.length_c   1.000
_cell.angle_alpha   90.00
_cell.angle_beta   90.00
_cell.angle_gamma   90.00
#
_symmetry.space_group_name_H-M   'P 1'
#
loop_
_entity.id
_entity.type
_entity.pdbx_description
1 polymer ?
#
loop_
_entity_poly.entity_id
_entity_poly.type
_entity_poly.pdbx_seq_one_letter_code
_entity_poly.pdbx_strand_id
1 'polypeptide(L)'
;MADAAHAGTAAALLFAFRAALSIAGLVLVLAGTLPLAPTMPSAGLDPSWRIAINEAVARGLVFGRDVLFTFGPYGSIYTQVYHPATDTMMLAGTALLAVAFGLGLLALGTRWGWARVALAGLALPFALRNDAYLLCVPLLLLVLVCRPVAAAGRGERRLAALAIALLIPATALLTLVKGTFGMAAVLLGGLAFVAALDRAPRRALLGLTAALAALVVFWLCARQPLEALPGYFAGLAPIISGYGPAMGIDGPAWHVALYGAIALLIVIAVVAGFGRRIAALPNALLALGVAGGFFIAFKAGFIRHPGHAPICGGYLLFAALALSAGMRPIVALPLVGVAAAGFLAIVSEVVDPSPGSMAARLQSTARNSVSGLATRFGEGYAPHYEAALAAIRAAESLRQQQGTADVLTVEIAALIANGIDWSPRPVIQSYSAYTVDLAARNAQHLAGPSAPDRLYVRLKVIDGRLPSLEDARSWPVIFDRYRFERMEGDFAVFGKRPDPTATRYIPLGEVSAALGEEIAVPSDAGPVWVEIDSRPTLAGRLLDLFYKIRPLRLEVRTDGNGWRSYRHVAAIGRGGFLLSPIFSDAFDVAELATRGDAAPLPRVTAMRLTAPAGLEWAWRRTVVARMSALSISPAGAPPPPPEPTPSTTPPSDPPVGGACVVDALDGAPPRDGTVSIRRGRFDIVGWARLADDAAATPDAIYVLVTGRDGRRTMFATQPAARPDVGSHFGLAGQEAFGFNARIATGSFGPLASLEILSRKGEAWTRCPLGLTVRE
;
A
#
# COMPACT_ATOMS: atom_id res chain seq x y z
N MET A 1 37.46 -42.95 35.97
CA MET A 1 36.91 -43.41 34.66
C MET A 1 35.41 -43.18 34.54
N ALA A 2 34.60 -43.39 35.59
CA ALA A 2 33.16 -43.10 35.59
C ALA A 2 32.80 -41.62 35.33
N ASP A 3 33.55 -40.68 35.93
CA ASP A 3 33.32 -39.22 35.73
C ASP A 3 33.61 -38.74 34.30
N ALA A 4 34.58 -39.35 33.62
CA ALA A 4 34.88 -39.04 32.21
C ALA A 4 33.81 -39.58 31.26
N ALA A 5 33.23 -40.76 31.58
CA ALA A 5 32.13 -41.34 30.83
C ALA A 5 30.82 -40.54 31.00
N HIS A 6 30.53 -40.06 32.22
CA HIS A 6 29.39 -39.17 32.51
C HIS A 6 29.55 -37.77 31.90
N ALA A 7 30.75 -37.19 31.93
CA ALA A 7 31.03 -35.93 31.26
C ALA A 7 30.87 -36.04 29.72
N GLY A 8 31.29 -37.17 29.13
CA GLY A 8 31.11 -37.46 27.71
C GLY A 8 29.64 -37.62 27.30
N THR A 9 28.83 -38.28 28.13
CA THR A 9 27.37 -38.42 27.87
C THR A 9 26.63 -37.10 28.02
N ALA A 10 26.93 -36.30 29.05
CA ALA A 10 26.33 -34.98 29.24
C ALA A 10 26.66 -34.01 28.09
N ALA A 11 27.90 -34.02 27.59
CA ALA A 11 28.30 -33.21 26.44
C ALA A 11 27.60 -33.64 25.14
N ALA A 12 27.45 -34.95 24.92
CA ALA A 12 26.72 -35.49 23.77
C ALA A 12 25.23 -35.14 23.81
N LEU A 13 24.58 -35.26 24.98
CA LEU A 13 23.18 -34.86 25.18
C LEU A 13 22.97 -33.36 24.94
N LEU A 14 23.86 -32.51 25.47
CA LEU A 14 23.81 -31.06 25.25
C LEU A 14 24.01 -30.69 23.77
N PHE A 15 24.89 -31.39 23.06
CA PHE A 15 25.08 -31.22 21.63
C PHE A 15 23.81 -31.62 20.84
N ALA A 16 23.25 -32.80 21.12
CA ALA A 16 22.02 -33.28 20.49
C ALA A 16 20.84 -32.32 20.74
N PHE A 17 20.69 -31.82 21.97
CA PHE A 17 19.66 -30.85 22.33
C PHE A 17 19.81 -29.53 21.55
N ARG A 18 21.02 -28.97 21.46
CA ARG A 18 21.29 -27.75 20.68
C ARG A 18 21.06 -27.96 19.18
N ALA A 19 21.41 -29.13 18.65
CA ALA A 19 21.15 -29.48 17.27
C ALA A 19 19.64 -29.57 17.00
N ALA A 20 18.89 -30.25 17.86
CA ALA A 20 17.43 -30.34 17.76
C ALA A 20 16.76 -28.96 17.79
N LEU A 21 17.17 -28.07 18.71
CA LEU A 21 16.65 -26.70 18.77
C LEU A 21 17.03 -25.85 17.55
N SER A 22 18.23 -26.04 16.99
CA SER A 22 18.62 -25.37 15.75
C SER A 22 17.74 -25.80 14.58
N ILE A 23 17.49 -27.11 14.46
CA ILE A 23 16.61 -27.68 13.43
C ILE A 23 15.19 -27.16 13.62
N ALA A 24 14.65 -27.21 14.84
CA ALA A 24 13.30 -26.70 15.14
C ALA A 24 13.19 -25.21 14.80
N GLY A 25 14.20 -24.40 15.16
CA GLY A 25 14.24 -22.99 14.80
C GLY A 25 14.27 -22.76 13.29
N LEU A 26 15.09 -23.52 12.54
CA LEU A 26 15.14 -23.42 11.07
C LEU A 26 13.79 -23.80 10.44
N VAL A 27 13.13 -24.85 10.96
CA VAL A 27 11.79 -25.25 10.53
C VAL A 27 10.79 -24.14 10.80
N LEU A 28 10.85 -23.47 11.96
CA LEU A 28 9.98 -22.33 12.26
C LEU A 28 10.26 -21.13 11.33
N VAL A 29 11.52 -20.85 11.00
CA VAL A 29 11.87 -19.81 10.03
C VAL A 29 11.27 -20.15 8.66
N LEU A 30 11.41 -21.40 8.20
CA LEU A 30 10.84 -21.86 6.94
C LEU A 30 9.31 -21.80 6.96
N ALA A 31 8.67 -22.33 8.00
CA ALA A 31 7.21 -22.31 8.14
C ALA A 31 6.64 -20.88 8.23
N GLY A 32 7.38 -19.96 8.87
CA GLY A 32 6.97 -18.56 9.02
C GLY A 32 7.22 -17.69 7.79
N THR A 33 7.98 -18.15 6.79
CA THR A 33 8.34 -17.34 5.61
C THR A 33 7.92 -17.95 4.28
N LEU A 34 8.03 -19.27 4.14
CA LEU A 34 7.74 -19.97 2.90
C LEU A 34 6.20 -20.03 2.70
N PRO A 35 5.67 -19.49 1.58
CA PRO A 35 4.23 -19.44 1.33
C PRO A 35 3.73 -20.81 0.83
N LEU A 36 3.80 -21.81 1.71
CA LEU A 36 3.27 -23.15 1.46
C LEU A 36 1.76 -23.10 1.25
N ALA A 37 1.07 -22.23 1.99
CA ALA A 37 -0.30 -21.80 1.75
C ALA A 37 -0.33 -20.33 1.31
N PRO A 38 -0.13 -20.04 0.01
CA PRO A 38 -0.14 -18.68 -0.50
C PRO A 38 -1.55 -18.08 -0.44
N THR A 39 -1.62 -16.75 -0.41
CA THR A 39 -2.90 -16.03 -0.50
C THR A 39 -3.43 -16.08 -1.93
N MET A 40 -4.76 -16.20 -2.08
CA MET A 40 -5.41 -16.13 -3.38
C MET A 40 -5.71 -14.68 -3.77
N PRO A 41 -5.85 -14.38 -5.08
CA PRO A 41 -6.32 -13.08 -5.53
C PRO A 41 -7.67 -12.69 -4.93
N SER A 42 -7.90 -11.38 -4.79
CA SER A 42 -9.20 -10.80 -4.46
C SER A 42 -9.36 -9.44 -5.15
N ALA A 43 -10.55 -8.86 -5.09
CA ALA A 43 -10.82 -7.51 -5.60
C ALA A 43 -10.35 -6.42 -4.62
N GLY A 44 -10.21 -5.18 -5.09
CA GLY A 44 -9.86 -4.03 -4.28
C GLY A 44 -8.46 -3.47 -4.54
N LEU A 45 -8.15 -2.35 -3.87
CA LEU A 45 -6.91 -1.56 -4.02
C LEU A 45 -5.64 -2.43 -3.89
N ASP A 46 -5.40 -2.97 -2.69
CA ASP A 46 -4.18 -3.72 -2.39
C ASP A 46 -4.09 -5.06 -3.13
N PRO A 47 -5.17 -5.86 -3.18
CA PRO A 47 -5.18 -7.09 -3.97
C PRO A 47 -4.87 -6.87 -5.46
N SER A 48 -5.38 -5.79 -6.06
CA SER A 48 -5.19 -5.49 -7.48
C SER A 48 -3.73 -5.30 -7.88
N TRP A 49 -2.95 -4.50 -7.16
CA TRP A 49 -1.53 -4.37 -7.51
C TRP A 49 -0.75 -5.64 -7.20
N ARG A 50 -1.13 -6.42 -6.18
CA ARG A 50 -0.42 -7.67 -5.83
C ARG A 50 -0.51 -8.72 -6.94
N ILE A 51 -1.69 -8.91 -7.54
CA ILE A 51 -1.83 -9.80 -8.70
C ILE A 51 -1.23 -9.18 -9.96
N ALA A 52 -1.35 -7.87 -10.16
CA ALA A 52 -0.81 -7.19 -11.35
C ALA A 52 0.69 -7.38 -11.54
N ILE A 53 1.49 -7.41 -10.45
CA ILE A 53 2.93 -7.68 -10.53
C ILE A 53 3.22 -9.11 -11.02
N ASN A 54 2.44 -10.09 -10.57
CA ASN A 54 2.56 -11.46 -11.07
C ASN A 54 2.14 -11.59 -12.53
N GLU A 55 1.01 -10.96 -12.89
CA GLU A 55 0.47 -10.95 -14.24
C GLU A 55 1.45 -10.29 -15.22
N ALA A 56 2.11 -9.20 -14.82
CA ALA A 56 3.13 -8.54 -15.62
C ALA A 56 4.30 -9.48 -15.97
N VAL A 57 4.79 -10.27 -15.01
CA VAL A 57 5.83 -11.29 -15.27
C VAL A 57 5.29 -12.40 -16.16
N ALA A 58 4.05 -12.86 -15.91
CA ALA A 58 3.43 -13.93 -16.68
C ALA A 58 3.35 -13.57 -18.18
N ARG A 59 2.95 -12.32 -18.47
CA ARG A 59 2.81 -11.74 -19.81
C ARG A 59 4.12 -11.28 -20.44
N GLY A 60 5.23 -11.28 -19.70
CA GLY A 60 6.52 -10.80 -20.21
C GLY A 60 6.62 -9.28 -20.34
N LEU A 61 5.83 -8.53 -19.59
CA LEU A 61 5.98 -7.07 -19.50
C LEU A 61 7.35 -6.72 -18.90
N VAL A 62 7.96 -5.66 -19.43
CA VAL A 62 9.31 -5.26 -19.04
C VAL A 62 9.29 -4.26 -17.90
N PHE A 63 9.81 -4.67 -16.74
CA PHE A 63 9.96 -3.80 -15.58
C PHE A 63 10.99 -2.69 -15.87
N GLY A 64 10.65 -1.44 -15.57
CA GLY A 64 11.45 -0.26 -15.94
C GLY A 64 11.04 0.41 -17.25
N ARG A 65 10.20 -0.23 -18.06
CA ARG A 65 9.65 0.31 -19.32
C ARG A 65 8.13 0.24 -19.36
N ASP A 66 7.60 -0.98 -19.26
CA ASP A 66 6.16 -1.29 -19.34
C ASP A 66 5.52 -1.27 -17.94
N VAL A 67 6.30 -1.50 -16.89
CA VAL A 67 5.86 -1.41 -15.48
C VAL A 67 6.85 -0.59 -14.64
N LEU A 68 6.35 0.46 -14.01
CA LEU A 68 7.05 1.35 -13.08
C LEU A 68 6.29 1.32 -11.75
N PHE A 69 6.79 0.53 -10.81
CA PHE A 69 6.18 0.38 -9.51
C PHE A 69 7.23 0.17 -8.41
N THR A 70 6.80 0.20 -7.14
CA THR A 70 7.70 0.00 -5.99
C THR A 70 8.30 -1.41 -5.90
N PHE A 71 7.76 -2.36 -6.68
CA PHE A 71 8.15 -3.76 -6.73
C PHE A 71 8.77 -4.12 -8.09
N GLY A 72 9.70 -5.08 -8.06
CA GLY A 72 10.27 -5.69 -9.26
C GLY A 72 9.60 -7.03 -9.60
N PRO A 73 10.19 -7.77 -10.57
CA PRO A 73 9.61 -9.03 -11.04
C PRO A 73 9.51 -10.11 -9.95
N TYR A 74 10.30 -10.05 -8.89
CA TYR A 74 10.22 -10.99 -7.75
C TYR A 74 9.30 -10.49 -6.63
N GLY A 75 8.38 -9.56 -6.91
CA GLY A 75 7.43 -9.02 -5.93
C GLY A 75 6.58 -10.08 -5.22
N SER A 76 6.36 -11.24 -5.84
CA SER A 76 5.64 -12.38 -5.24
C SER A 76 6.26 -12.91 -3.95
N ILE A 77 7.58 -12.82 -3.79
CA ILE A 77 8.28 -13.17 -2.53
C ILE A 77 7.74 -12.34 -1.36
N TYR A 78 7.41 -11.07 -1.63
CA TYR A 78 6.83 -10.19 -0.65
C TYR A 78 5.33 -10.39 -0.51
N THR A 79 4.60 -10.39 -1.63
CA THR A 79 3.14 -10.38 -1.61
C THR A 79 2.54 -11.73 -1.23
N GLN A 80 3.25 -12.83 -1.45
CA GLN A 80 2.78 -14.20 -1.24
C GLN A 80 1.41 -14.50 -1.91
N VAL A 81 1.10 -13.78 -2.99
CA VAL A 81 -0.09 -14.04 -3.81
C VAL A 81 0.25 -15.13 -4.81
N TYR A 82 -0.55 -16.19 -4.83
CA TYR A 82 -0.41 -17.26 -5.80
C TYR A 82 -0.75 -16.78 -7.20
N HIS A 83 0.09 -17.15 -8.14
CA HIS A 83 -0.19 -17.07 -9.57
C HIS A 83 0.55 -18.23 -10.24
N PRO A 84 -0.11 -19.03 -11.11
CA PRO A 84 0.47 -20.26 -11.64
C PRO A 84 1.81 -20.03 -12.36
N ALA A 85 1.96 -18.92 -13.08
CA ALA A 85 3.19 -18.61 -13.81
C ALA A 85 4.37 -18.14 -12.95
N THR A 86 4.16 -17.72 -11.69
CA THR A 86 5.21 -17.15 -10.83
C THR A 86 5.38 -17.91 -9.51
N ASP A 87 4.56 -18.92 -9.22
CA ASP A 87 4.59 -19.68 -7.97
C ASP A 87 5.94 -20.36 -7.71
N THR A 88 6.53 -21.01 -8.71
CA THR A 88 7.87 -21.63 -8.56
C THR A 88 8.95 -20.58 -8.26
N MET A 89 8.89 -19.43 -8.94
CA MET A 89 9.80 -18.31 -8.72
C MET A 89 9.67 -17.74 -7.30
N MET A 90 8.44 -17.60 -6.82
CA MET A 90 8.12 -17.18 -5.45
C MET A 90 8.68 -18.17 -4.42
N LEU A 91 8.41 -19.47 -4.58
CA LEU A 91 8.86 -20.50 -3.65
C LEU A 91 10.39 -20.62 -3.62
N ALA A 92 11.04 -20.70 -4.78
CA ALA A 92 12.49 -20.84 -4.87
C ALA A 92 13.20 -19.62 -4.29
N GLY A 93 12.74 -18.41 -4.62
CA GLY A 93 13.31 -17.17 -4.10
C GLY A 93 13.11 -17.03 -2.59
N THR A 94 11.92 -17.34 -2.09
CA THR A 94 11.63 -17.30 -0.64
C THR A 94 12.43 -18.37 0.12
N ALA A 95 12.57 -19.58 -0.43
CA ALA A 95 13.38 -20.64 0.15
C ALA A 95 14.85 -20.24 0.24
N LEU A 96 15.42 -19.65 -0.82
CA LEU A 96 16.78 -19.10 -0.79
C LEU A 96 16.95 -18.08 0.33
N LEU A 97 16.04 -17.11 0.44
CA LEU A 97 16.08 -16.07 1.46
C LEU A 97 15.95 -16.63 2.87
N ALA A 98 15.00 -17.54 3.10
CA ALA A 98 14.76 -18.16 4.40
C ALA A 98 15.93 -19.03 4.87
N VAL A 99 16.48 -19.86 3.96
CA VAL A 99 17.65 -20.69 4.25
C VAL A 99 18.88 -19.83 4.49
N ALA A 100 19.12 -18.81 3.66
CA ALA A 100 20.25 -17.90 3.84
C ALA A 100 20.16 -17.14 5.17
N PHE A 101 18.96 -16.67 5.55
CA PHE A 101 18.71 -16.00 6.82
C PHE A 101 18.94 -16.94 8.02
N GLY A 102 18.34 -18.14 8.00
CA GLY A 102 18.46 -19.12 9.07
C GLY A 102 19.91 -19.62 9.25
N LEU A 103 20.58 -20.00 8.17
CA LEU A 103 22.00 -20.40 8.21
C LEU A 103 22.91 -19.24 8.60
N GLY A 104 22.60 -18.01 8.17
CA GLY A 104 23.29 -16.80 8.60
C GLY A 104 23.26 -16.62 10.11
N LEU A 105 22.08 -16.75 10.73
CA LEU A 105 21.92 -16.68 12.18
C LEU A 105 22.64 -17.81 12.93
N LEU A 106 22.64 -19.04 12.39
CA LEU A 106 23.41 -20.16 12.97
C LEU A 106 24.92 -19.93 12.87
N ALA A 107 25.39 -19.40 11.74
CA ALA A 107 26.80 -19.16 11.46
C ALA A 107 27.45 -18.10 12.37
N LEU A 108 26.65 -17.24 13.00
CA LEU A 108 27.13 -16.22 13.94
C LEU A 108 27.70 -16.79 15.26
N GLY A 109 27.62 -18.10 15.50
CA GLY A 109 28.35 -18.78 16.57
C GLY A 109 27.54 -19.89 17.22
N THR A 110 28.12 -21.08 17.32
CA THR A 110 27.42 -22.35 17.63
C THR A 110 26.88 -22.44 19.05
N ARG A 111 27.49 -21.78 20.04
CA ARG A 111 27.06 -21.87 21.45
C ARG A 111 25.64 -21.34 21.68
N TRP A 112 25.27 -20.28 20.97
CA TRP A 112 23.96 -19.60 21.10
C TRP A 112 23.22 -19.46 19.77
N GLY A 113 23.75 -20.01 18.67
CA GLY A 113 23.12 -19.96 17.34
C GLY A 113 21.71 -20.57 17.36
N TRP A 114 21.54 -21.69 18.06
CA TRP A 114 20.23 -22.34 18.27
C TRP A 114 19.20 -21.37 18.89
N ALA A 115 19.60 -20.59 19.89
CA ALA A 115 18.71 -19.66 20.59
C ALA A 115 18.30 -18.49 19.68
N ARG A 116 19.25 -17.96 18.88
CA ARG A 116 18.95 -16.88 17.92
C ARG A 116 17.95 -17.33 16.87
N VAL A 117 18.13 -18.53 16.32
CA VAL A 117 17.24 -19.06 15.29
C VAL A 117 15.88 -19.44 15.87
N ALA A 118 15.84 -20.01 17.07
CA ALA A 118 14.58 -20.27 17.77
C ALA A 118 13.80 -18.97 18.04
N LEU A 119 14.47 -17.93 18.59
CA LEU A 119 13.84 -16.63 18.83
C LEU A 119 13.39 -15.94 17.53
N ALA A 120 14.19 -16.02 16.47
CA ALA A 120 13.81 -15.47 15.18
C ALA A 120 12.61 -16.21 14.57
N GLY A 121 12.62 -17.55 14.61
CA GLY A 121 11.51 -18.40 14.19
C GLY A 121 10.22 -18.12 14.96
N LEU A 122 10.33 -17.89 16.28
CA LEU A 122 9.19 -17.51 17.11
C LEU A 122 8.68 -16.09 16.82
N ALA A 123 9.56 -15.15 16.43
CA ALA A 123 9.16 -13.77 16.15
C ALA A 123 8.57 -13.57 14.75
N LEU A 124 8.95 -14.40 13.77
CA LEU A 124 8.52 -14.27 12.37
C LEU A 124 6.99 -14.26 12.17
N PRO A 125 6.20 -15.17 12.80
CA PRO A 125 4.74 -15.14 12.72
C PRO A 125 4.09 -13.83 13.23
N PHE A 126 4.84 -13.02 13.99
CA PHE A 126 4.37 -11.76 14.59
C PHE A 126 4.85 -10.52 13.85
N ALA A 127 5.78 -10.67 12.90
CA ALA A 127 6.26 -9.54 12.12
C ALA A 127 5.16 -8.96 11.20
N LEU A 128 4.01 -9.65 11.04
CA LEU A 128 2.84 -9.34 10.19
C LEU A 128 3.12 -9.20 8.69
N ARG A 129 4.36 -8.86 8.35
CA ARG A 129 4.90 -8.67 7.01
C ARG A 129 6.34 -9.15 6.97
N ASN A 130 6.75 -9.61 5.80
CA ASN A 130 8.09 -10.13 5.55
C ASN A 130 9.19 -9.03 5.54
N ASP A 131 8.83 -7.73 5.61
CA ASP A 131 9.78 -6.62 5.48
C ASP A 131 10.96 -6.72 6.45
N ALA A 132 10.70 -6.98 7.74
CA ALA A 132 11.72 -6.94 8.78
C ALA A 132 12.83 -7.98 8.56
N TYR A 133 12.49 -9.23 8.23
CA TYR A 133 13.50 -10.25 8.00
C TYR A 133 14.23 -10.03 6.66
N LEU A 134 13.52 -9.61 5.61
CA LEU A 134 14.12 -9.32 4.31
C LEU A 134 15.16 -8.19 4.40
N LEU A 135 14.87 -7.14 5.19
CA LEU A 135 15.83 -6.08 5.49
C LEU A 135 17.05 -6.57 6.28
N CYS A 136 16.91 -7.63 7.08
CA CYS A 136 18.01 -8.20 7.87
C CYS A 136 18.92 -9.16 7.10
N VAL A 137 18.51 -9.72 5.96
CA VAL A 137 19.36 -10.59 5.13
C VAL A 137 20.71 -9.93 4.77
N PRO A 138 20.75 -8.72 4.19
CA PRO A 138 22.03 -8.08 3.86
C PRO A 138 22.79 -7.58 5.11
N LEU A 139 22.09 -7.34 6.23
CA LEU A 139 22.74 -7.08 7.53
C LEU A 139 23.51 -8.32 8.01
N LEU A 140 22.95 -9.52 7.89
CA LEU A 140 23.65 -10.76 8.28
C LEU A 140 24.93 -10.98 7.49
N LEU A 141 24.90 -10.68 6.18
CA LEU A 141 26.09 -10.71 5.33
C LEU A 141 27.18 -9.77 5.88
N LEU A 142 26.81 -8.51 6.18
CA LEU A 142 27.72 -7.52 6.75
C LEU A 142 28.29 -7.98 8.10
N VAL A 143 27.45 -8.51 9.00
CA VAL A 143 27.90 -8.98 10.32
C VAL A 143 28.88 -10.14 10.18
N LEU A 144 28.59 -11.14 9.35
CA LEU A 144 29.46 -12.31 9.16
C LEU A 144 30.81 -11.94 8.53
N VAL A 145 30.83 -10.97 7.62
CA VAL A 145 32.06 -10.48 6.99
C VAL A 145 32.89 -9.63 7.97
N CYS A 146 32.26 -8.73 8.71
CA CYS A 146 32.97 -7.88 9.67
C CYS A 146 33.46 -8.65 10.90
N ARG A 147 32.74 -9.71 11.32
CA ARG A 147 33.06 -10.57 12.46
C ARG A 147 33.33 -12.02 12.00
N PRO A 148 34.46 -12.26 11.30
CA PRO A 148 34.80 -13.60 10.89
C PRO A 148 34.99 -14.49 12.12
N VAL A 149 34.52 -15.73 12.02
CA VAL A 149 34.60 -16.74 13.10
C VAL A 149 36.03 -17.29 13.23
N ALA A 150 37.00 -16.41 13.54
CA ALA A 150 38.42 -16.72 13.51
C ALA A 150 38.84 -17.76 14.58
N ALA A 151 38.20 -17.73 15.75
CA ALA A 151 38.46 -18.65 16.87
C ALA A 151 37.73 -20.00 16.76
N ALA A 152 36.99 -20.26 15.67
CA ALA A 152 36.16 -21.45 15.58
C ALA A 152 36.79 -22.63 14.85
N GLY A 153 36.31 -23.83 15.20
CA GLY A 153 36.66 -25.10 14.56
C GLY A 153 36.25 -25.17 13.08
N ARG A 154 36.75 -26.19 12.37
CA ARG A 154 36.54 -26.35 10.92
C ARG A 154 35.07 -26.35 10.50
N GLY A 155 34.19 -26.97 11.30
CA GLY A 155 32.75 -27.05 11.01
C GLY A 155 32.06 -25.69 10.97
N GLU A 156 32.35 -24.81 11.93
CA GLU A 156 31.72 -23.48 12.00
C GLU A 156 32.21 -22.57 10.86
N ARG A 157 33.49 -22.68 10.49
CA ARG A 157 34.03 -21.97 9.32
C ARG A 157 33.36 -22.41 8.02
N ARG A 158 33.07 -23.70 7.86
CA ARG A 158 32.32 -24.23 6.71
C ARG A 158 30.87 -23.73 6.70
N LEU A 159 30.20 -23.73 7.86
CA LEU A 159 28.84 -23.19 7.99
C LEU A 159 28.79 -21.69 7.65
N ALA A 160 29.76 -20.90 8.14
CA ALA A 160 29.86 -19.48 7.80
C ALA A 160 30.15 -19.24 6.32
N ALA A 161 31.03 -20.03 5.71
CA ALA A 161 31.28 -19.95 4.28
C ALA A 161 30.04 -20.29 3.44
N LEU A 162 29.30 -21.34 3.82
CA LEU A 162 28.04 -21.72 3.19
C LEU A 162 26.98 -20.62 3.35
N ALA A 163 26.83 -20.07 4.56
CA ALA A 163 25.91 -18.97 4.83
C ALA A 163 26.25 -17.73 3.98
N ILE A 164 27.52 -17.32 3.91
CA ILE A 164 27.96 -16.21 3.06
C ILE A 164 27.68 -16.50 1.58
N ALA A 165 27.97 -17.72 1.11
CA ALA A 165 27.73 -18.13 -0.28
C ALA A 165 26.25 -18.07 -0.68
N LEU A 166 25.33 -18.28 0.27
CA LEU A 166 23.88 -18.14 0.05
C LEU A 166 23.36 -16.71 0.26
N LEU A 167 23.93 -15.98 1.22
CA LEU A 167 23.56 -14.59 1.52
C LEU A 167 23.92 -13.63 0.39
N ILE A 168 24.98 -13.90 -0.36
CA ILE A 168 25.38 -13.10 -1.54
C ILE A 168 24.27 -13.08 -2.62
N PRO A 169 23.84 -14.23 -3.21
CA PRO A 169 22.75 -14.23 -4.17
C PRO A 169 21.41 -13.83 -3.55
N ALA A 170 21.14 -14.18 -2.28
CA ALA A 170 19.93 -13.73 -1.59
C ALA A 170 19.87 -12.19 -1.48
N THR A 171 21.00 -11.53 -1.20
CA THR A 171 21.10 -10.06 -1.17
C THR A 171 20.90 -9.46 -2.56
N ALA A 172 21.45 -10.08 -3.61
CA ALA A 172 21.23 -9.65 -4.98
C ALA A 172 19.75 -9.75 -5.39
N LEU A 173 19.08 -10.86 -5.03
CA LEU A 173 17.66 -11.09 -5.31
C LEU A 173 16.76 -9.98 -4.74
N LEU A 174 17.05 -9.49 -3.53
CA LEU A 174 16.27 -8.42 -2.89
C LEU A 174 16.17 -7.13 -3.73
N THR A 175 17.17 -6.86 -4.58
CA THR A 175 17.14 -5.71 -5.49
C THR A 175 16.04 -5.81 -6.56
N LEU A 176 15.55 -7.02 -6.84
CA LEU A 176 14.47 -7.30 -7.78
C LEU A 176 13.12 -7.57 -7.11
N VAL A 177 13.05 -7.54 -5.78
CA VAL A 177 11.80 -7.74 -5.01
C VAL A 177 11.09 -6.40 -4.83
N LYS A 178 11.72 -5.45 -4.12
CA LYS A 178 11.14 -4.16 -3.74
C LYS A 178 12.25 -3.12 -3.60
N GLY A 179 11.98 -1.88 -4.02
CA GLY A 179 12.99 -0.80 -4.00
C GLY A 179 13.65 -0.60 -2.62
N THR A 180 12.88 -0.67 -1.53
CA THR A 180 13.41 -0.58 -0.15
C THR A 180 14.40 -1.68 0.19
N PHE A 181 14.15 -2.92 -0.23
CA PHE A 181 15.07 -4.03 0.00
C PHE A 181 16.30 -3.92 -0.90
N GLY A 182 16.14 -3.42 -2.12
CA GLY A 182 17.25 -3.09 -3.01
C GLY A 182 18.18 -2.03 -2.42
N MET A 183 17.65 -0.97 -1.81
CA MET A 183 18.46 0.04 -1.10
C MET A 183 19.26 -0.58 0.06
N ALA A 184 18.62 -1.45 0.86
CA ALA A 184 19.30 -2.16 1.94
C ALA A 184 20.39 -3.11 1.42
N ALA A 185 20.10 -3.84 0.33
CA ALA A 185 21.04 -4.74 -0.31
C ALA A 185 22.27 -4.02 -0.85
N VAL A 186 22.09 -2.89 -1.55
CA VAL A 186 23.20 -2.08 -2.08
C VAL A 186 24.03 -1.48 -0.95
N LEU A 187 23.39 -0.87 0.06
CA LEU A 187 24.10 -0.26 1.18
C LEU A 187 24.85 -1.29 2.02
N LEU A 188 24.14 -2.27 2.59
CA LEU A 188 24.70 -3.20 3.55
C LEU A 188 25.59 -4.26 2.87
N GLY A 189 25.18 -4.75 1.70
CA GLY A 189 26.00 -5.64 0.88
C GLY A 189 27.26 -4.95 0.35
N GLY A 190 27.14 -3.71 -0.12
CA GLY A 190 28.28 -2.89 -0.54
C GLY A 190 29.30 -2.69 0.60
N LEU A 191 28.82 -2.30 1.79
CA LEU A 191 29.67 -2.19 2.98
C LEU A 191 30.32 -3.52 3.37
N ALA A 192 29.63 -4.65 3.18
CA ALA A 192 30.19 -5.98 3.42
C ALA A 192 31.35 -6.26 2.45
N PHE A 193 31.20 -5.97 1.15
CA PHE A 193 32.28 -6.15 0.18
C PHE A 193 33.46 -5.21 0.47
N VAL A 194 33.22 -3.95 0.83
CA VAL A 194 34.28 -3.00 1.24
C VAL A 194 35.01 -3.52 2.47
N ALA A 195 34.30 -4.02 3.48
CA ALA A 195 34.92 -4.61 4.68
C ALA A 195 35.75 -5.87 4.35
N ALA A 196 35.34 -6.65 3.35
CA ALA A 196 36.07 -7.84 2.91
C ALA A 196 37.35 -7.51 2.11
N LEU A 197 37.42 -6.37 1.43
CA LEU A 197 38.58 -5.99 0.61
C LEU A 197 39.87 -5.85 1.45
N ASP A 198 39.76 -5.34 2.67
CA ASP A 198 40.88 -5.17 3.61
C ASP A 198 41.54 -6.50 3.99
N ARG A 199 40.75 -7.59 4.10
CA ARG A 199 41.22 -8.88 4.64
C ARG A 199 41.37 -9.98 3.61
N ALA A 200 40.55 -9.96 2.56
CA ALA A 200 40.43 -11.04 1.59
C ALA A 200 39.98 -10.52 0.21
N PRO A 201 40.80 -9.68 -0.47
CA PRO A 201 40.39 -8.97 -1.68
C PRO A 201 39.92 -9.91 -2.80
N ARG A 202 40.61 -11.05 -3.00
CA ARG A 202 40.18 -12.05 -3.99
C ARG A 202 38.78 -12.62 -3.71
N ARG A 203 38.46 -12.90 -2.45
CA ARG A 203 37.13 -13.40 -2.05
C ARG A 203 36.07 -12.30 -2.12
N ALA A 204 36.44 -11.06 -1.79
CA ALA A 204 35.58 -9.91 -1.93
C ALA A 204 35.18 -9.68 -3.40
N LEU A 205 36.16 -9.69 -4.31
CA LEU A 205 35.93 -9.56 -5.75
C LEU A 205 35.13 -10.74 -6.31
N LEU A 206 35.42 -11.97 -5.90
CA LEU A 206 34.63 -13.14 -6.28
C LEU A 206 33.18 -13.02 -5.79
N GLY A 207 32.98 -12.59 -4.55
CA GLY A 207 31.65 -12.40 -3.96
C GLY A 207 30.87 -11.30 -4.66
N LEU A 208 31.51 -10.17 -4.99
CA LEU A 208 30.89 -9.09 -5.76
C LEU A 208 30.51 -9.58 -7.17
N THR A 209 31.41 -10.29 -7.84
CA THR A 209 31.14 -10.87 -9.16
C THR A 209 29.99 -11.87 -9.09
N ALA A 210 29.94 -12.70 -8.05
CA ALA A 210 28.83 -13.63 -7.82
C ALA A 210 27.51 -12.90 -7.53
N ALA A 211 27.52 -11.77 -6.81
CA ALA A 211 26.33 -10.96 -6.58
C ALA A 211 25.79 -10.36 -7.89
N LEU A 212 26.68 -9.80 -8.71
CA LEU A 212 26.32 -9.23 -10.02
C LEU A 212 25.83 -10.32 -11.00
N ALA A 213 26.50 -11.47 -11.03
CA ALA A 213 26.06 -12.61 -11.81
C ALA A 213 24.70 -13.12 -11.34
N ALA A 214 24.47 -13.21 -10.03
CA ALA A 214 23.18 -13.62 -9.46
C ALA A 214 22.06 -12.63 -9.83
N LEU A 215 22.32 -11.32 -9.77
CA LEU A 215 21.38 -10.29 -10.22
C LEU A 215 20.97 -10.53 -11.69
N VAL A 216 21.95 -10.71 -12.57
CA VAL A 216 21.72 -10.96 -14.00
C VAL A 216 20.96 -12.27 -14.22
N VAL A 217 21.34 -13.35 -13.53
CA VAL A 217 20.65 -14.64 -13.61
C VAL A 217 19.20 -14.51 -13.17
N PHE A 218 18.92 -13.88 -12.02
CA PHE A 218 17.55 -13.69 -11.55
C PHE A 218 16.73 -12.83 -12.52
N TRP A 219 17.32 -11.77 -13.07
CA TRP A 219 16.69 -10.92 -14.08
C TRP A 219 16.29 -11.72 -15.34
N LEU A 220 17.20 -12.54 -15.86
CA LEU A 220 16.94 -13.41 -17.01
C LEU A 220 15.94 -14.52 -16.69
N CYS A 221 15.98 -15.11 -15.50
CA CYS A 221 14.98 -16.09 -15.03
C CYS A 221 13.56 -15.49 -14.96
N ALA A 222 13.45 -14.18 -14.68
CA ALA A 222 12.19 -13.44 -14.77
C ALA A 222 11.80 -13.05 -16.22
N ARG A 223 12.52 -13.60 -17.21
CA ARG A 223 12.32 -13.34 -18.65
C ARG A 223 12.44 -11.86 -19.03
N GLN A 224 13.28 -11.12 -18.32
CA GLN A 224 13.49 -9.70 -18.56
C GLN A 224 14.71 -9.47 -19.48
N PRO A 225 14.62 -8.56 -20.46
CA PRO A 225 15.73 -8.25 -21.36
C PRO A 225 16.85 -7.48 -20.65
N LEU A 226 18.12 -7.77 -20.95
CA LEU A 226 19.28 -7.20 -20.24
C LEU A 226 19.38 -5.67 -20.41
N GLU A 227 19.03 -5.17 -21.59
CA GLU A 227 19.05 -3.74 -21.92
C GLU A 227 18.05 -2.92 -21.07
N ALA A 228 17.05 -3.57 -20.48
CA ALA A 228 16.08 -2.89 -19.62
C ALA A 228 16.55 -2.74 -18.16
N LEU A 229 17.61 -3.43 -17.73
CA LEU A 229 18.08 -3.41 -16.35
C LEU A 229 18.47 -1.99 -15.87
N PRO A 230 19.15 -1.13 -16.66
CA PRO A 230 19.37 0.27 -16.27
C PRO A 230 18.07 1.05 -16.14
N GLY A 231 17.12 0.82 -17.06
CA GLY A 231 15.79 1.43 -17.04
C GLY A 231 14.99 1.08 -15.79
N TYR A 232 15.10 -0.16 -15.30
CA TYR A 232 14.51 -0.60 -14.04
C TYR A 232 15.00 0.22 -12.85
N PHE A 233 16.32 0.31 -12.66
CA PHE A 233 16.88 1.07 -11.54
C PHE A 233 16.65 2.58 -11.67
N ALA A 234 16.71 3.12 -12.89
CA ALA A 234 16.39 4.53 -13.16
C ALA A 234 14.91 4.83 -12.85
N GLY A 235 14.00 3.90 -13.19
CA GLY A 235 12.57 4.01 -12.93
C GLY A 235 12.19 4.01 -11.44
N LEU A 236 13.03 3.45 -10.57
CA LEU A 236 12.82 3.49 -9.12
C LEU A 236 13.09 4.87 -8.50
N ALA A 237 13.96 5.69 -9.10
CA ALA A 237 14.33 7.00 -8.54
C ALA A 237 13.14 7.98 -8.39
N PRO A 238 12.29 8.21 -9.40
CA PRO A 238 11.11 9.08 -9.24
C PRO A 238 10.07 8.48 -8.28
N ILE A 239 10.01 7.14 -8.14
CA ILE A 239 9.14 6.47 -7.17
C ILE A 239 9.64 6.73 -5.74
N ILE A 240 10.92 6.48 -5.47
CA ILE A 240 11.53 6.67 -4.14
C ILE A 240 11.43 8.13 -3.70
N SER A 241 11.77 9.08 -4.58
CA SER A 241 11.74 10.51 -4.26
C SER A 241 10.31 11.06 -4.09
N GLY A 242 9.33 10.55 -4.84
CA GLY A 242 7.94 10.98 -4.74
C GLY A 242 7.15 10.32 -3.59
N TYR A 243 7.59 9.16 -3.11
CA TYR A 243 6.82 8.36 -2.14
C TYR A 243 6.56 9.09 -0.82
N GLY A 244 7.58 9.73 -0.22
CA GLY A 244 7.46 10.42 1.07
C GLY A 244 6.34 11.48 1.09
N PRO A 245 6.41 12.51 0.24
CA PRO A 245 5.38 13.55 0.16
C PRO A 245 4.00 13.02 -0.24
N ALA A 246 3.94 11.99 -1.10
CA ALA A 246 2.68 11.49 -1.64
C ALA A 246 1.95 10.51 -0.69
N MET A 247 2.69 9.66 0.02
CA MET A 247 2.16 8.53 0.81
C MET A 247 2.29 8.71 2.32
N GLY A 248 2.92 9.81 2.76
CA GLY A 248 3.15 10.09 4.18
C GLY A 248 1.85 10.21 4.97
N ILE A 249 1.70 9.42 6.03
CA ILE A 249 0.60 9.47 6.99
C ILE A 249 1.18 9.41 8.40
N ASP A 250 0.69 10.29 9.28
CA ASP A 250 1.14 10.38 10.66
C ASP A 250 0.68 9.19 11.51
N GLY A 251 1.34 9.03 12.65
CA GLY A 251 1.01 8.03 13.65
C GLY A 251 1.63 8.42 14.98
N PRO A 252 1.52 7.57 16.01
CA PRO A 252 1.91 7.94 17.37
C PRO A 252 3.39 8.34 17.47
N ALA A 253 3.68 9.53 17.99
CA ALA A 253 5.05 10.03 18.10
C ALA A 253 5.93 9.16 19.02
N TRP A 254 5.33 8.49 20.00
CA TRP A 254 6.03 7.61 20.93
C TRP A 254 6.67 6.40 20.24
N HIS A 255 6.07 5.88 19.15
CA HIS A 255 6.70 4.82 18.34
C HIS A 255 8.05 5.25 17.78
N VAL A 256 8.10 6.47 17.24
CA VAL A 256 9.31 7.04 16.64
C VAL A 256 10.38 7.26 17.72
N ALA A 257 9.98 7.82 18.86
CA ALA A 257 10.89 8.05 19.99
C ALA A 257 11.45 6.74 20.56
N LEU A 258 10.58 5.75 20.81
CA LEU A 258 10.97 4.43 21.32
C LEU A 258 11.92 3.73 20.35
N TYR A 259 11.57 3.70 19.07
CA TYR A 259 12.43 3.12 18.03
C TYR A 259 13.79 3.81 17.97
N GLY A 260 13.81 5.15 17.96
CA GLY A 260 15.05 5.93 17.91
C GLY A 260 15.94 5.66 19.11
N ALA A 261 15.37 5.57 20.32
CA ALA A 261 16.11 5.27 21.55
C ALA A 261 16.75 3.87 21.50
N ILE A 262 15.99 2.84 21.10
CA ILE A 262 16.51 1.46 21.03
C ILE A 262 17.52 1.32 19.89
N ALA A 263 17.27 1.91 18.73
CA ALA A 263 18.21 1.91 17.61
C ALA A 263 19.53 2.58 18.00
N LEU A 264 19.48 3.73 18.68
CA LEU A 264 20.67 4.41 19.20
C LEU A 264 21.41 3.55 20.23
N LEU A 265 20.70 2.91 21.16
CA LEU A 265 21.29 1.98 22.13
C LEU A 265 22.04 0.83 21.41
N ILE A 266 21.45 0.24 20.36
CA ILE A 266 22.08 -0.82 19.57
C ILE A 266 23.33 -0.30 18.86
N VAL A 267 23.27 0.89 18.24
CA VAL A 267 24.43 1.51 17.58
C VAL A 267 25.54 1.79 18.60
N ILE A 268 25.21 2.35 19.77
CA ILE A 268 26.17 2.57 20.86
C ILE A 268 26.76 1.24 21.34
N ALA A 269 25.96 0.20 21.52
CA ALA A 269 26.46 -1.11 21.95
C ALA A 269 27.40 -1.74 20.91
N VAL A 270 27.13 -1.54 19.62
CA VAL A 270 28.04 -1.92 18.54
C VAL A 270 29.34 -1.14 18.70
N VAL A 271 29.28 0.20 18.78
CA VAL A 271 30.45 1.10 18.95
C VAL A 271 31.27 0.80 20.22
N ALA A 272 30.62 0.57 21.36
CA ALA A 272 31.24 0.36 22.67
C ALA A 272 31.73 -1.07 22.88
N GLY A 273 31.09 -2.06 22.26
CA GLY A 273 31.57 -3.45 22.23
C GLY A 273 32.95 -3.60 21.57
N PHE A 274 33.46 -2.54 20.95
CA PHE A 274 34.74 -2.46 20.24
C PHE A 274 35.94 -2.08 21.13
N GLY A 275 36.10 -2.68 22.31
CA GLY A 275 37.37 -2.57 23.06
C GLY A 275 38.57 -3.09 22.23
N ARG A 276 39.46 -2.18 21.78
CA ARG A 276 40.86 -2.29 21.26
C ARG A 276 41.34 -3.50 20.41
N ARG A 277 40.53 -4.51 20.08
CA ARG A 277 41.01 -5.81 19.53
C ARG A 277 40.63 -6.13 18.07
N ILE A 278 39.98 -5.24 17.32
CA ILE A 278 39.64 -5.43 15.89
C ILE A 278 40.07 -4.18 15.10
N ALA A 279 40.51 -4.36 13.85
CA ALA A 279 40.83 -3.27 12.93
C ALA A 279 39.70 -2.22 12.87
N ALA A 280 40.06 -0.93 12.93
CA ALA A 280 39.12 0.18 13.06
C ALA A 280 38.08 0.24 11.91
N LEU A 281 38.47 -0.14 10.68
CA LEU A 281 37.64 0.03 9.49
C LEU A 281 36.42 -0.92 9.43
N PRO A 282 36.53 -2.27 9.50
CA PRO A 282 35.35 -3.15 9.45
C PRO A 282 34.33 -2.89 10.58
N ASN A 283 34.79 -2.40 11.73
CA ASN A 283 33.91 -1.99 12.83
C ASN A 283 33.16 -0.69 12.51
N ALA A 284 33.86 0.31 11.97
CA ALA A 284 33.22 1.55 11.52
C ALA A 284 32.19 1.28 10.41
N LEU A 285 32.52 0.40 9.45
CA LEU A 285 31.60 -0.03 8.39
C LEU A 285 30.39 -0.79 8.95
N LEU A 286 30.58 -1.65 9.97
CA LEU A 286 29.47 -2.32 10.64
C LEU A 286 28.57 -1.32 11.38
N ALA A 287 29.13 -0.37 12.14
CA ALA A 287 28.34 0.65 12.83
C ALA A 287 27.57 1.54 11.84
N LEU A 288 28.23 1.95 10.74
CA LEU A 288 27.61 2.70 9.65
C LEU A 288 26.48 1.90 8.99
N GLY A 289 26.71 0.62 8.71
CA GLY A 289 25.69 -0.25 8.14
C GLY A 289 24.51 -0.46 9.09
N VAL A 290 24.75 -0.67 10.39
CA VAL A 290 23.68 -0.80 11.38
C VAL A 290 22.85 0.49 11.46
N ALA A 291 23.50 1.66 11.55
CA ALA A 291 22.81 2.95 11.56
C ALA A 291 22.02 3.19 10.26
N GLY A 292 22.62 2.90 9.11
CA GLY A 292 21.96 3.03 7.80
C GLY A 292 20.80 2.06 7.61
N GLY A 293 20.92 0.83 8.09
CA GLY A 293 19.85 -0.16 8.08
C GLY A 293 18.67 0.25 8.97
N PHE A 294 18.94 0.80 10.16
CA PHE A 294 17.89 1.42 10.99
C PHE A 294 17.26 2.61 10.28
N PHE A 295 18.03 3.47 9.63
CA PHE A 295 17.45 4.58 8.86
C PHE A 295 16.53 4.11 7.71
N ILE A 296 16.89 3.04 7.00
CA ILE A 296 16.03 2.45 5.95
C ILE A 296 14.76 1.86 6.56
N ALA A 297 14.87 1.09 7.65
CA ALA A 297 13.71 0.53 8.34
C ALA A 297 12.79 1.63 8.90
N PHE A 298 13.36 2.71 9.45
CA PHE A 298 12.65 3.90 9.89
C PHE A 298 11.81 4.51 8.76
N LYS A 299 12.40 4.73 7.56
CA LYS A 299 11.66 5.25 6.40
C LYS A 299 10.59 4.24 5.93
N ALA A 300 10.88 2.94 5.97
CA ALA A 300 9.92 1.91 5.57
C ALA A 300 8.69 1.86 6.49
N GLY A 301 8.88 2.01 7.81
CA GLY A 301 7.81 1.87 8.79
C GLY A 301 7.08 3.16 9.16
N PHE A 302 7.76 4.32 9.14
CA PHE A 302 7.18 5.56 9.68
C PHE A 302 6.80 6.61 8.64
N ILE A 303 7.12 6.45 7.34
CA ILE A 303 6.58 7.33 6.29
C ILE A 303 5.06 7.17 6.24
N ARG A 304 4.59 5.95 5.97
CA ARG A 304 3.18 5.58 6.02
C ARG A 304 2.93 4.83 7.32
N HIS A 305 2.78 5.55 8.42
CA HIS A 305 2.92 4.99 9.77
C HIS A 305 1.90 3.88 10.11
N PRO A 306 0.57 4.07 9.94
CA PRO A 306 -0.40 3.05 10.32
C PRO A 306 -0.19 1.73 9.56
N GLY A 307 -0.18 0.62 10.28
CA GLY A 307 0.04 -0.73 9.72
C GLY A 307 1.45 -1.05 9.22
N HIS A 308 2.39 -0.08 9.23
CA HIS A 308 3.78 -0.28 8.82
C HIS A 308 4.79 -0.16 9.98
N ALA A 309 4.40 0.39 11.14
CA ALA A 309 5.23 0.43 12.35
C ALA A 309 5.86 -0.93 12.74
N PRO A 310 5.17 -2.09 12.58
CA PRO A 310 5.74 -3.41 12.85
C PRO A 310 7.06 -3.71 12.12
N ILE A 311 7.29 -3.09 10.95
CA ILE A 311 8.55 -3.22 10.20
C ILE A 311 9.73 -2.75 11.07
N CYS A 312 9.58 -1.60 11.72
CA CYS A 312 10.59 -1.02 12.60
C CYS A 312 10.83 -1.91 13.82
N GLY A 313 9.77 -2.35 14.49
CA GLY A 313 9.86 -3.23 15.66
C GLY A 313 10.57 -4.55 15.32
N GLY A 314 10.17 -5.20 14.22
CA GLY A 314 10.78 -6.47 13.81
C GLY A 314 12.25 -6.31 13.46
N TYR A 315 12.62 -5.21 12.80
CA TYR A 315 14.01 -4.93 12.47
C TYR A 315 14.87 -4.66 13.72
N LEU A 316 14.35 -3.99 14.76
CA LEU A 316 15.05 -3.85 16.06
C LEU A 316 15.42 -5.23 16.62
N LEU A 317 14.44 -6.14 16.69
CA LEU A 317 14.62 -7.48 17.25
C LEU A 317 15.62 -8.31 16.43
N PHE A 318 15.43 -8.41 15.12
CA PHE A 318 16.31 -9.21 14.26
C PHE A 318 17.73 -8.65 14.17
N ALA A 319 17.89 -7.31 14.14
CA ALA A 319 19.21 -6.69 14.21
C ALA A 319 19.90 -6.96 15.56
N ALA A 320 19.18 -6.84 16.68
CA ALA A 320 19.74 -7.16 18.01
C ALA A 320 20.16 -8.64 18.10
N LEU A 321 19.35 -9.56 17.57
CA LEU A 321 19.71 -10.99 17.51
C LEU A 321 20.98 -11.22 16.69
N ALA A 322 21.10 -10.61 15.50
CA ALA A 322 22.29 -10.72 14.67
C ALA A 322 23.55 -10.14 15.36
N LEU A 323 23.43 -8.97 15.99
CA LEU A 323 24.56 -8.26 16.59
C LEU A 323 25.00 -8.83 17.94
N SER A 324 24.12 -9.55 18.64
CA SER A 324 24.38 -10.21 19.94
C SER A 324 25.60 -11.12 19.91
N ALA A 325 25.93 -11.70 18.75
CA ALA A 325 26.96 -12.71 18.59
C ALA A 325 28.39 -12.25 18.91
N GLY A 326 28.68 -10.97 18.72
CA GLY A 326 29.99 -10.41 19.08
C GLY A 326 29.97 -9.56 20.34
N MET A 327 28.92 -9.68 21.17
CA MET A 327 28.79 -8.94 22.43
C MET A 327 28.93 -9.88 23.62
N ARG A 328 29.39 -9.34 24.75
CA ARG A 328 29.39 -10.08 26.02
C ARG A 328 27.93 -10.35 26.45
N PRO A 329 27.60 -11.51 27.06
CA PRO A 329 26.23 -11.83 27.48
C PRO A 329 25.56 -10.75 28.35
N ILE A 330 26.33 -10.09 29.21
CA ILE A 330 25.87 -8.99 30.07
C ILE A 330 25.37 -7.76 29.29
N VAL A 331 25.82 -7.59 28.04
CA VAL A 331 25.33 -6.54 27.13
C VAL A 331 24.29 -7.10 26.17
N ALA A 332 24.55 -8.30 25.63
CA ALA A 332 23.71 -8.92 24.61
C ALA A 332 22.30 -9.25 25.10
N LEU A 333 22.16 -9.83 26.30
CA LEU A 333 20.86 -10.26 26.83
C LEU A 333 19.93 -9.07 27.14
N PRO A 334 20.38 -8.01 27.85
CA PRO A 334 19.54 -6.82 28.02
C PRO A 334 19.19 -6.15 26.69
N LEU A 335 20.14 -6.08 25.74
CA LEU A 335 19.90 -5.45 24.44
C LEU A 335 18.81 -6.17 23.64
N VAL A 336 18.87 -7.51 23.58
CA VAL A 336 17.84 -8.33 22.93
C VAL A 336 16.50 -8.22 23.68
N GLY A 337 16.51 -8.19 25.01
CA GLY A 337 15.31 -8.01 25.83
C GLY A 337 14.63 -6.66 25.58
N VAL A 338 15.39 -5.57 25.54
CA VAL A 338 14.88 -4.22 25.23
C VAL A 338 14.34 -4.16 23.79
N ALA A 339 15.05 -4.76 22.82
CA ALA A 339 14.58 -4.83 21.43
C ALA A 339 13.29 -5.65 21.29
N ALA A 340 13.17 -6.76 22.02
CA ALA A 340 11.95 -7.57 22.06
C ALA A 340 10.79 -6.83 22.71
N ALA A 341 11.03 -6.12 23.82
CA ALA A 341 10.01 -5.28 24.46
C ALA A 341 9.55 -4.14 23.53
N GLY A 342 10.48 -3.49 22.82
CA GLY A 342 10.16 -2.46 21.82
C GLY A 342 9.36 -3.03 20.64
N PHE A 343 9.73 -4.21 20.15
CA PHE A 343 8.96 -4.93 19.14
C PHE A 343 7.54 -5.21 19.60
N LEU A 344 7.36 -5.79 20.79
CA LEU A 344 6.05 -6.10 21.34
C LEU A 344 5.22 -4.84 21.58
N ALA A 345 5.82 -3.77 22.10
CA ALA A 345 5.13 -2.49 22.30
C ALA A 345 4.60 -1.93 20.98
N ILE A 346 5.41 -1.86 19.93
CA ILE A 346 4.99 -1.34 18.62
C ILE A 346 3.98 -2.26 17.92
N VAL A 347 4.15 -3.58 18.03
CA VAL A 347 3.24 -4.55 17.39
C VAL A 347 1.91 -4.67 18.10
N SER A 348 1.86 -4.40 19.41
CA SER A 348 0.66 -4.51 20.23
C SER A 348 -0.52 -3.65 19.77
N GLU A 349 -0.26 -2.56 19.05
CA GLU A 349 -1.32 -1.72 18.45
C GLU A 349 -2.02 -2.39 17.25
N VAL A 350 -1.38 -3.38 16.63
CA VAL A 350 -1.90 -4.08 15.43
C VAL A 350 -2.27 -5.52 15.74
N VAL A 351 -1.67 -6.12 16.77
CA VAL A 351 -1.82 -7.53 17.13
C VAL A 351 -1.85 -7.67 18.63
N ASP A 352 -2.81 -8.45 19.14
CA ASP A 352 -2.80 -8.86 20.55
C ASP A 352 -1.49 -9.60 20.90
N PRO A 353 -0.64 -9.04 21.78
CA PRO A 353 0.61 -9.68 22.19
C PRO A 353 0.42 -10.74 23.28
N SER A 354 -0.82 -11.07 23.68
CA SER A 354 -1.09 -12.05 24.72
C SER A 354 -0.50 -13.44 24.39
N PRO A 355 -0.08 -14.23 25.40
CA PRO A 355 0.41 -15.59 25.18
C PRO A 355 -0.58 -16.50 24.42
N GLY A 356 -1.89 -16.29 24.60
CA GLY A 356 -2.93 -17.01 23.89
C GLY A 356 -2.95 -16.70 22.39
N SER A 357 -2.93 -15.40 22.03
CA SER A 357 -2.78 -14.96 20.64
C SER A 357 -1.46 -15.47 20.03
N MET A 358 -0.39 -15.49 20.83
CA MET A 358 0.89 -16.01 20.38
C MET A 358 0.84 -17.50 20.02
N ALA A 359 0.27 -18.31 20.90
CA ALA A 359 0.07 -19.74 20.64
C ALA A 359 -0.83 -19.96 19.41
N ALA A 360 -1.91 -19.17 19.26
CA ALA A 360 -2.82 -19.27 18.12
C ALA A 360 -2.13 -18.96 16.78
N ARG A 361 -1.23 -17.97 16.73
CA ARG A 361 -0.47 -17.61 15.52
C ARG A 361 0.58 -18.65 15.15
N LEU A 362 1.26 -19.23 16.14
CA LEU A 362 2.17 -20.36 15.91
C LEU A 362 1.40 -21.58 15.40
N GLN A 363 0.25 -21.87 16.02
CA GLN A 363 -0.63 -22.95 15.60
C GLN A 363 -1.15 -22.72 14.18
N SER A 364 -1.59 -21.51 13.83
CA SER A 364 -2.06 -21.19 12.49
C SER A 364 -0.94 -21.29 11.46
N THR A 365 0.27 -20.81 11.77
CA THR A 365 1.45 -20.94 10.90
C THR A 365 1.77 -22.41 10.63
N ALA A 366 1.77 -23.25 11.67
CA ALA A 366 2.01 -24.69 11.54
C ALA A 366 0.90 -25.38 10.73
N ARG A 367 -0.38 -25.10 11.06
CA ARG A 367 -1.55 -25.65 10.33
C ARG A 367 -1.54 -25.24 8.86
N ASN A 368 -1.26 -23.97 8.56
CA ASN A 368 -1.18 -23.45 7.20
C ASN A 368 -0.02 -24.08 6.43
N SER A 369 1.13 -24.31 7.07
CA SER A 369 2.26 -25.01 6.45
C SER A 369 1.93 -26.46 6.09
N VAL A 370 1.31 -27.19 7.02
CA VAL A 370 0.91 -28.60 6.81
C VAL A 370 -0.19 -28.70 5.75
N SER A 371 -1.25 -27.88 5.86
CA SER A 371 -2.33 -27.82 4.89
C SER A 371 -1.82 -27.40 3.51
N GLY A 372 -0.91 -26.43 3.46
CA GLY A 372 -0.29 -25.97 2.23
C GLY A 372 0.56 -27.05 1.55
N LEU A 373 1.34 -27.81 2.31
CA LEU A 373 2.05 -28.98 1.78
C LEU A 373 1.08 -30.03 1.24
N ALA A 374 0.04 -30.38 2.01
CA ALA A 374 -0.97 -31.34 1.59
C ALA A 374 -1.66 -30.90 0.28
N THR A 375 -2.02 -29.62 0.17
CA THR A 375 -2.63 -29.06 -1.03
C THR A 375 -1.67 -29.13 -2.22
N ARG A 376 -0.40 -28.74 -2.04
CA ARG A 376 0.61 -28.76 -3.12
C ARG A 376 0.95 -30.15 -3.64
N PHE A 377 0.96 -31.17 -2.78
CA PHE A 377 1.19 -32.56 -3.17
C PHE A 377 -0.10 -33.30 -3.58
N GLY A 378 -1.27 -32.70 -3.32
CA GLY A 378 -2.57 -33.17 -3.76
C GLY A 378 -3.03 -32.45 -5.02
N GLU A 379 -4.12 -31.69 -4.91
CA GLU A 379 -4.79 -31.02 -6.03
C GLU A 379 -4.08 -29.77 -6.58
N GLY A 380 -3.15 -29.19 -5.81
CA GLY A 380 -2.48 -27.93 -6.12
C GLY A 380 -3.34 -26.68 -5.91
N TYR A 381 -2.75 -25.51 -6.17
CA TYR A 381 -3.42 -24.21 -5.96
C TYR A 381 -4.10 -23.64 -7.21
N ALA A 382 -3.96 -24.27 -8.37
CA ALA A 382 -4.61 -23.82 -9.60
C ALA A 382 -6.16 -23.79 -9.48
N PRO A 383 -6.84 -24.81 -8.91
CA PRO A 383 -8.30 -24.74 -8.72
C PRO A 383 -8.74 -23.59 -7.80
N HIS A 384 -7.97 -23.34 -6.74
CA HIS A 384 -8.21 -22.25 -5.78
C HIS A 384 -8.06 -20.88 -6.44
N TYR A 385 -7.05 -20.74 -7.31
CA TYR A 385 -6.81 -19.55 -8.10
C TYR A 385 -7.99 -19.26 -9.05
N GLU A 386 -8.43 -20.27 -9.80
CA GLU A 386 -9.59 -20.13 -10.69
C GLU A 386 -10.88 -19.81 -9.94
N ALA A 387 -11.10 -20.43 -8.77
CA ALA A 387 -12.24 -20.11 -7.92
C ALA A 387 -12.19 -18.66 -7.40
N ALA A 388 -11.00 -18.16 -7.05
CA ALA A 388 -10.81 -16.77 -6.63
C ALA A 388 -11.05 -15.79 -7.80
N LEU A 389 -10.55 -16.08 -9.00
CA LEU A 389 -10.85 -15.29 -10.19
C LEU A 389 -12.34 -15.34 -10.53
N ALA A 390 -13.00 -16.49 -10.41
CA ALA A 390 -14.44 -16.61 -10.61
C ALA A 390 -15.24 -15.76 -9.60
N ALA A 391 -14.82 -15.71 -8.33
CA ALA A 391 -15.45 -14.87 -7.33
C ALA A 391 -15.31 -13.37 -7.66
N ILE A 392 -14.13 -12.93 -8.11
CA ILE A 392 -13.92 -11.54 -8.56
C ILE A 392 -14.80 -11.24 -9.79
N ARG A 393 -14.82 -12.15 -10.77
CA ARG A 393 -15.63 -12.02 -11.99
C ARG A 393 -17.14 -11.95 -11.70
N ALA A 394 -17.60 -12.67 -10.68
CA ALA A 394 -18.99 -12.64 -10.24
C ALA A 394 -19.33 -11.32 -9.54
N ALA A 395 -18.42 -10.78 -8.73
CA ALA A 395 -18.60 -9.49 -8.06
C ALA A 395 -18.46 -8.30 -9.01
N GLU A 396 -17.59 -8.40 -10.01
CA GLU A 396 -17.21 -7.34 -10.94
C GLU A 396 -17.24 -7.87 -12.37
N SER A 397 -18.45 -8.11 -12.89
CA SER A 397 -18.62 -8.66 -14.24
C SER A 397 -18.33 -7.59 -15.29
N LEU A 398 -17.31 -7.83 -16.12
CA LEU A 398 -16.92 -6.96 -17.22
C LEU A 398 -17.10 -7.70 -18.54
N ARG A 399 -17.65 -7.01 -19.53
CA ARG A 399 -17.87 -7.62 -20.85
C ARG A 399 -16.53 -7.81 -21.56
N GLN A 400 -16.21 -9.05 -21.90
CA GLN A 400 -15.08 -9.35 -22.79
C GLN A 400 -15.35 -8.85 -24.20
N GLN A 401 -14.34 -8.23 -24.81
CA GLN A 401 -14.36 -7.76 -26.19
C GLN A 401 -12.95 -7.85 -26.79
N GLN A 402 -12.84 -7.92 -28.12
CA GLN A 402 -11.55 -7.98 -28.82
C GLN A 402 -10.70 -6.73 -28.56
N GLY A 403 -9.38 -6.85 -28.61
CA GLY A 403 -8.45 -5.74 -28.34
C GLY A 403 -8.04 -5.65 -26.87
N THR A 404 -7.16 -4.70 -26.59
CA THR A 404 -6.51 -4.53 -25.29
C THR A 404 -7.25 -3.54 -24.38
N ALA A 405 -7.05 -3.63 -23.07
CA ALA A 405 -7.62 -2.68 -22.12
C ALA A 405 -6.69 -2.35 -20.95
N ASP A 406 -6.91 -1.18 -20.34
CA ASP A 406 -6.36 -0.82 -19.03
C ASP A 406 -7.46 -0.35 -18.07
N VAL A 407 -7.16 -0.31 -16.78
CA VAL A 407 -8.05 0.21 -15.73
C VAL A 407 -7.49 1.49 -15.14
N LEU A 408 -8.40 2.44 -14.92
CA LEU A 408 -8.23 3.56 -14.00
C LEU A 408 -9.28 3.41 -12.88
N THR A 409 -9.02 3.72 -11.62
CA THR A 409 -7.75 4.19 -11.06
C THR A 409 -6.87 3.06 -10.53
N VAL A 410 -7.46 2.00 -9.95
CA VAL A 410 -6.73 1.01 -9.11
C VAL A 410 -7.12 -0.47 -9.30
N GLU A 411 -8.22 -0.77 -9.98
CA GLU A 411 -8.93 -2.07 -9.89
C GLU A 411 -8.53 -3.08 -10.97
N ILE A 412 -7.22 -3.34 -11.05
CA ILE A 412 -6.61 -4.20 -12.07
C ILE A 412 -7.09 -5.66 -11.96
N ALA A 413 -7.38 -6.14 -10.74
CA ALA A 413 -7.85 -7.50 -10.52
C ALA A 413 -9.14 -7.82 -11.31
N ALA A 414 -10.00 -6.82 -11.52
CA ALA A 414 -11.23 -6.96 -12.30
C ALA A 414 -10.94 -7.35 -13.76
N LEU A 415 -9.99 -6.68 -14.41
CA LEU A 415 -9.59 -6.99 -15.80
C LEU A 415 -9.02 -8.40 -15.92
N ILE A 416 -8.10 -8.74 -15.02
CA ILE A 416 -7.42 -10.04 -15.02
C ILE A 416 -8.42 -11.17 -14.80
N ALA A 417 -9.29 -11.04 -13.79
CA ALA A 417 -10.31 -12.04 -13.48
C ALA A 417 -11.33 -12.23 -14.60
N ASN A 418 -11.67 -11.15 -15.33
CA ASN A 418 -12.54 -11.23 -16.50
C ASN A 418 -11.81 -11.67 -17.77
N GLY A 419 -10.53 -12.05 -17.71
CA GLY A 419 -9.77 -12.54 -18.88
C GLY A 419 -9.63 -11.51 -20.00
N ILE A 420 -9.66 -10.22 -19.66
CA ILE A 420 -9.46 -9.13 -20.62
C ILE A 420 -7.96 -8.97 -20.89
N ASP A 421 -7.59 -8.71 -22.15
CA ASP A 421 -6.18 -8.55 -22.52
C ASP A 421 -5.63 -7.23 -21.98
N TRP A 422 -4.87 -7.32 -20.89
CA TRP A 422 -4.38 -6.17 -20.15
C TRP A 422 -3.15 -5.54 -20.83
N SER A 423 -3.28 -4.27 -21.20
CA SER A 423 -2.19 -3.42 -21.72
C SER A 423 -2.03 -2.20 -20.79
N PRO A 424 -1.19 -2.30 -19.74
CA PRO A 424 -1.09 -1.26 -18.73
C PRO A 424 -0.39 0.01 -19.18
N ARG A 425 -0.78 1.13 -18.57
CA ARG A 425 0.11 2.29 -18.42
C ARG A 425 1.34 1.92 -17.57
N PRO A 426 2.52 2.55 -17.82
CA PRO A 426 3.74 2.26 -17.05
C PRO A 426 3.54 2.32 -15.53
N VAL A 427 2.90 3.36 -15.01
CA VAL A 427 2.49 3.42 -13.60
C VAL A 427 1.09 2.84 -13.47
N ILE A 428 1.05 1.56 -13.13
CA ILE A 428 -0.16 0.72 -13.12
C ILE A 428 -1.23 1.13 -12.09
N GLN A 429 -0.82 1.83 -11.03
CA GLN A 429 -1.70 2.31 -9.96
C GLN A 429 -1.72 3.83 -9.97
N SER A 430 -2.87 4.44 -10.24
CA SER A 430 -2.95 5.89 -10.52
C SER A 430 -2.46 6.75 -9.35
N TYR A 431 -2.65 6.30 -8.11
CA TYR A 431 -2.16 7.00 -6.92
C TYR A 431 -0.64 7.03 -6.80
N SER A 432 0.06 6.14 -7.54
CA SER A 432 1.51 5.98 -7.56
C SER A 432 2.21 6.87 -8.58
N ALA A 433 1.47 7.65 -9.38
CA ALA A 433 2.03 8.66 -10.28
C ALA A 433 2.50 9.90 -9.49
N TYR A 434 3.45 9.71 -8.57
CA TYR A 434 3.84 10.69 -7.55
C TYR A 434 4.50 11.96 -8.09
N THR A 435 5.04 11.92 -9.30
CA THR A 435 5.85 12.99 -9.88
C THR A 435 5.36 13.37 -11.27
N VAL A 436 5.75 14.57 -11.71
CA VAL A 436 5.45 15.07 -13.06
C VAL A 436 5.96 14.13 -14.14
N ASP A 437 7.15 13.53 -13.96
CA ASP A 437 7.74 12.56 -14.89
C ASP A 437 6.88 11.30 -14.99
N LEU A 438 6.49 10.72 -13.85
CA LEU A 438 5.67 9.51 -13.80
C LEU A 438 4.30 9.71 -14.46
N ALA A 439 3.61 10.81 -14.14
CA ALA A 439 2.33 11.15 -14.77
C ALA A 439 2.49 11.43 -16.28
N ALA A 440 3.60 12.07 -16.69
CA ALA A 440 3.87 12.31 -18.10
C ALA A 440 4.07 11.01 -18.89
N ARG A 441 4.74 10.00 -18.32
CA ARG A 441 4.92 8.68 -18.97
C ARG A 441 3.58 7.97 -19.19
N ASN A 442 2.67 8.03 -18.22
CA ASN A 442 1.31 7.49 -18.38
C ASN A 442 0.55 8.21 -19.50
N ALA A 443 0.54 9.54 -19.48
CA ALA A 443 -0.10 10.35 -20.52
C ALA A 443 0.49 10.08 -21.92
N GLN A 444 1.82 9.96 -22.03
CA GLN A 444 2.50 9.61 -23.28
C GLN A 444 2.14 8.21 -23.77
N HIS A 445 2.05 7.22 -22.87
CA HIS A 445 1.62 5.87 -23.24
C HIS A 445 0.18 5.88 -23.79
N LEU A 446 -0.75 6.57 -23.12
CA LEU A 446 -2.14 6.71 -23.58
C LEU A 446 -2.28 7.48 -24.90
N ALA A 447 -1.31 8.35 -25.21
CA ALA A 447 -1.23 9.05 -26.49
C ALA A 447 -0.47 8.27 -27.58
N GLY A 448 0.22 7.21 -27.20
CA GLY A 448 1.11 6.45 -28.06
C GLY A 448 0.42 5.38 -28.91
N PRO A 449 1.16 4.74 -29.81
CA PRO A 449 0.63 3.66 -30.65
C PRO A 449 0.28 2.39 -29.87
N SER A 450 0.93 2.17 -28.71
CA SER A 450 0.67 1.04 -27.82
C SER A 450 -0.42 1.32 -26.78
N ALA A 451 -1.17 2.42 -26.91
CA ALA A 451 -2.26 2.74 -25.99
C ALA A 451 -3.33 1.62 -26.02
N PRO A 452 -3.97 1.28 -24.89
CA PRO A 452 -5.00 0.26 -24.83
C PRO A 452 -6.22 0.63 -25.69
N ASP A 453 -6.91 -0.34 -26.28
CA ASP A 453 -8.09 -0.07 -27.11
C ASP A 453 -9.28 0.44 -26.30
N ARG A 454 -9.33 0.06 -25.01
CA ARG A 454 -10.34 0.51 -24.05
C ARG A 454 -9.76 0.88 -22.70
N LEU A 455 -10.46 1.78 -22.00
CA LEU A 455 -10.21 2.12 -20.61
C LEU A 455 -11.46 1.84 -19.78
N TYR A 456 -11.28 1.12 -18.69
CA TYR A 456 -12.32 0.92 -17.68
C TYR A 456 -12.02 1.87 -16.51
N VAL A 457 -12.87 2.88 -16.34
CA VAL A 457 -12.67 3.93 -15.33
C VAL A 457 -13.62 3.70 -14.16
N ARG A 458 -13.07 3.42 -12.98
CA ARG A 458 -13.73 3.45 -11.68
C ARG A 458 -12.86 4.26 -10.72
N LEU A 459 -13.36 5.42 -10.31
CA LEU A 459 -12.62 6.32 -9.44
C LEU A 459 -12.60 5.79 -8.01
N LYS A 460 -11.42 5.34 -7.59
CA LYS A 460 -11.09 5.12 -6.18
C LYS A 460 -9.86 5.94 -5.84
N VAL A 461 -10.01 6.85 -4.90
CA VAL A 461 -8.96 7.74 -4.40
C VAL A 461 -8.47 7.27 -3.04
N ILE A 462 -7.21 7.58 -2.72
CA ILE A 462 -6.66 7.33 -1.39
C ILE A 462 -6.37 8.64 -0.65
N ASP A 463 -6.31 8.56 0.67
CA ASP A 463 -5.80 9.62 1.55
C ASP A 463 -6.48 10.99 1.36
N GLY A 464 -7.75 11.01 0.94
CA GLY A 464 -8.56 12.24 0.77
C GLY A 464 -8.09 13.17 -0.35
N ARG A 465 -7.47 12.63 -1.40
CA ARG A 465 -7.09 13.41 -2.59
C ARG A 465 -8.33 13.80 -3.42
N LEU A 466 -8.24 14.93 -4.12
CA LEU A 466 -9.21 15.30 -5.15
C LEU A 466 -9.13 14.25 -6.29
N PRO A 467 -10.25 13.66 -6.77
CA PRO A 467 -10.20 12.57 -7.75
C PRO A 467 -9.46 12.87 -9.04
N SER A 468 -9.49 14.13 -9.51
CA SER A 468 -8.74 14.56 -10.68
C SER A 468 -7.22 14.62 -10.50
N LEU A 469 -6.71 14.50 -9.26
CA LEU A 469 -5.28 14.35 -8.99
C LEU A 469 -4.76 12.93 -9.27
N GLU A 470 -5.65 11.94 -9.33
CA GLU A 470 -5.27 10.56 -9.66
C GLU A 470 -4.84 10.50 -11.13
N ASP A 471 -3.55 10.25 -11.36
CA ASP A 471 -2.91 10.30 -12.67
C ASP A 471 -3.31 11.54 -13.51
N ALA A 472 -3.22 12.72 -12.89
CA ALA A 472 -3.83 13.96 -13.37
C ALA A 472 -3.61 14.31 -14.85
N ARG A 473 -2.40 14.05 -15.38
CA ARG A 473 -2.04 14.38 -16.77
C ARG A 473 -2.67 13.45 -17.80
N SER A 474 -3.21 12.30 -17.37
CA SER A 474 -3.91 11.38 -18.26
C SER A 474 -5.31 11.86 -18.64
N TRP A 475 -5.98 12.68 -17.81
CA TRP A 475 -7.37 13.10 -18.08
C TRP A 475 -7.56 13.83 -19.43
N PRO A 476 -6.77 14.87 -19.77
CA PRO A 476 -6.91 15.52 -21.08
C PRO A 476 -6.67 14.56 -22.24
N VAL A 477 -5.69 13.66 -22.12
CA VAL A 477 -5.39 12.64 -23.15
C VAL A 477 -6.55 11.66 -23.31
N ILE A 478 -7.19 11.27 -22.21
CA ILE A 478 -8.37 10.40 -22.23
C ILE A 478 -9.51 11.07 -22.99
N PHE A 479 -9.83 12.33 -22.69
CA PHE A 479 -10.89 13.07 -23.40
C PHE A 479 -10.56 13.31 -24.89
N ASP A 480 -9.28 13.45 -25.22
CA ASP A 480 -8.82 13.67 -26.60
C ASP A 480 -8.89 12.41 -27.45
N ARG A 481 -8.57 11.26 -26.88
CA ARG A 481 -8.33 10.02 -27.64
C ARG A 481 -9.34 8.93 -27.42
N TYR A 482 -10.18 9.05 -26.39
CA TYR A 482 -11.21 8.07 -26.09
C TYR A 482 -12.58 8.72 -26.03
N ARG A 483 -13.59 7.96 -26.42
CA ARG A 483 -15.00 8.33 -26.33
C ARG A 483 -15.67 7.42 -25.31
N PHE A 484 -16.60 7.98 -24.56
CA PHE A 484 -17.44 7.17 -23.69
C PHE A 484 -18.30 6.24 -24.54
N GLU A 485 -18.37 4.97 -24.15
CA GLU A 485 -19.20 3.97 -24.82
C GLU A 485 -20.41 3.57 -23.98
N ARG A 486 -20.21 3.29 -22.70
CA ARG A 486 -21.26 2.79 -21.78
C ARG A 486 -20.80 2.76 -20.32
N MET A 487 -21.77 2.59 -19.43
CA MET A 487 -21.54 2.15 -18.06
C MET A 487 -21.57 0.61 -17.99
N GLU A 488 -20.69 0.01 -17.21
CA GLU A 488 -20.72 -1.40 -16.81
C GLU A 488 -20.57 -1.48 -15.28
N GLY A 489 -21.70 -1.62 -14.58
CA GLY A 489 -21.74 -1.44 -13.13
C GLY A 489 -21.21 -0.05 -12.75
N ASP A 490 -20.20 -0.01 -11.87
CA ASP A 490 -19.54 1.23 -11.42
C ASP A 490 -18.40 1.69 -12.35
N PHE A 491 -18.18 1.03 -13.49
CA PHE A 491 -17.16 1.41 -14.46
C PHE A 491 -17.77 2.25 -15.59
N ALA A 492 -17.13 3.36 -15.92
CA ALA A 492 -17.31 4.03 -17.21
C ALA A 492 -16.32 3.43 -18.21
N VAL A 493 -16.84 2.88 -19.31
CA VAL A 493 -16.02 2.26 -20.35
C VAL A 493 -15.82 3.25 -21.49
N PHE A 494 -14.55 3.48 -21.81
CA PHE A 494 -14.10 4.37 -22.87
C PHE A 494 -13.42 3.56 -23.96
N GLY A 495 -13.78 3.78 -25.22
CA GLY A 495 -13.13 3.18 -26.38
C GLY A 495 -12.35 4.22 -27.19
N LYS A 496 -11.31 3.79 -27.92
CA LYS A 496 -10.54 4.70 -28.80
C LYS A 496 -11.45 5.46 -29.77
N ARG A 497 -11.15 6.74 -29.95
CA ARG A 497 -11.76 7.57 -30.98
C ARG A 497 -11.13 7.25 -32.34
N PRO A 498 -11.96 7.12 -33.40
CA PRO A 498 -11.44 7.08 -34.76
C PRO A 498 -10.64 8.35 -35.10
N ASP A 499 -11.20 9.50 -34.70
CA ASP A 499 -10.61 10.83 -34.91
C ASP A 499 -10.31 11.49 -33.55
N PRO A 500 -9.04 11.44 -33.09
CA PRO A 500 -8.60 12.14 -31.90
C PRO A 500 -8.79 13.64 -32.01
N THR A 501 -9.21 14.28 -30.92
CA THR A 501 -9.16 15.74 -30.79
C THR A 501 -7.91 16.17 -30.04
N ALA A 502 -7.72 17.48 -29.91
CA ALA A 502 -6.68 18.05 -29.07
C ALA A 502 -7.32 19.07 -28.11
N THR A 503 -7.22 18.80 -26.82
CA THR A 503 -7.67 19.70 -25.77
C THR A 503 -6.82 20.95 -25.85
N ARG A 504 -7.48 22.11 -25.98
CA ARG A 504 -6.81 23.41 -25.99
C ARG A 504 -6.80 23.98 -24.59
N TYR A 505 -5.64 24.49 -24.18
CA TYR A 505 -5.45 25.21 -22.93
C TYR A 505 -5.51 26.70 -23.24
N ILE A 506 -6.59 27.36 -22.84
CA ILE A 506 -6.80 28.79 -23.03
C ILE A 506 -6.38 29.48 -21.71
N PRO A 507 -5.29 30.26 -21.68
CA PRO A 507 -4.83 30.88 -20.44
C PRO A 507 -5.90 31.78 -19.82
N LEU A 508 -6.18 31.59 -18.53
CA LEU A 508 -7.09 32.45 -17.75
C LEU A 508 -6.33 33.43 -16.86
N GLY A 509 -5.05 33.17 -16.61
CA GLY A 509 -4.17 34.05 -15.84
C GLY A 509 -3.24 33.29 -14.90
N GLU A 510 -2.33 34.05 -14.29
CA GLU A 510 -1.44 33.59 -13.23
C GLU A 510 -1.72 34.42 -11.96
N VAL A 511 -1.89 33.76 -10.82
CA VAL A 511 -2.11 34.41 -9.53
C VAL A 511 -1.02 33.96 -8.55
N SER A 512 -0.35 34.92 -7.93
CA SER A 512 0.54 34.69 -6.80
C SER A 512 -0.21 35.00 -5.50
N ALA A 513 -0.27 34.03 -4.59
CA ALA A 513 -0.99 34.16 -3.34
C ALA A 513 -0.19 33.57 -2.17
N ALA A 514 -0.42 34.06 -0.96
CA ALA A 514 0.12 33.46 0.25
C ALA A 514 -0.63 32.16 0.61
N LEU A 515 0.01 31.26 1.36
CA LEU A 515 -0.69 30.10 1.94
C LEU A 515 -1.84 30.58 2.84
N GLY A 516 -3.03 30.03 2.61
CA GLY A 516 -4.28 30.40 3.27
C GLY A 516 -5.06 31.54 2.60
N GLU A 517 -4.45 32.25 1.64
CA GLU A 517 -5.12 33.29 0.86
C GLU A 517 -6.07 32.67 -0.17
N GLU A 518 -7.25 33.26 -0.31
CA GLU A 518 -8.26 32.82 -1.26
C GLU A 518 -7.94 33.27 -2.68
N ILE A 519 -7.99 32.33 -3.62
CA ILE A 519 -7.79 32.56 -5.05
C ILE A 519 -9.12 32.32 -5.74
N ALA A 520 -9.66 33.35 -6.38
CA ALA A 520 -10.87 33.24 -7.20
C ALA A 520 -10.61 32.34 -8.42
N VAL A 521 -11.57 31.47 -8.71
CA VAL A 521 -11.52 30.55 -9.86
C VAL A 521 -12.63 30.96 -10.83
N PRO A 522 -12.32 31.27 -12.11
CA PRO A 522 -13.32 31.66 -13.10
C PRO A 522 -14.25 30.49 -13.45
N SER A 523 -15.34 30.32 -12.71
CA SER A 523 -16.30 29.21 -12.86
C SER A 523 -17.03 29.20 -14.21
N ASP A 524 -17.19 30.38 -14.81
CA ASP A 524 -17.94 30.57 -16.06
C ASP A 524 -17.08 30.30 -17.31
N ALA A 525 -15.77 30.09 -17.14
CA ALA A 525 -14.82 29.88 -18.24
C ALA A 525 -14.77 28.43 -18.77
N GLY A 526 -15.71 27.58 -18.35
CA GLY A 526 -15.70 26.14 -18.64
C GLY A 526 -14.83 25.33 -17.66
N PRO A 527 -14.40 24.11 -18.02
CA PRO A 527 -13.50 23.30 -17.21
C PRO A 527 -12.16 24.02 -16.99
N VAL A 528 -11.73 24.13 -15.74
CA VAL A 528 -10.52 24.85 -15.34
C VAL A 528 -9.41 23.86 -14.97
N TRP A 529 -8.32 23.91 -15.73
CA TRP A 529 -7.05 23.30 -15.38
C TRP A 529 -6.21 24.26 -14.55
N VAL A 530 -5.54 23.73 -13.53
CA VAL A 530 -4.64 24.52 -12.68
C VAL A 530 -3.29 23.83 -12.53
N GLU A 531 -2.22 24.61 -12.66
CA GLU A 531 -0.88 24.25 -12.24
C GLU A 531 -0.50 25.06 -11.00
N ILE A 532 -0.10 24.37 -9.93
CA ILE A 532 0.20 24.98 -8.64
C ILE A 532 1.68 24.76 -8.33
N ASP A 533 2.50 25.81 -8.41
CA ASP A 533 3.89 25.78 -7.97
C ASP A 533 4.00 25.98 -6.46
N SER A 534 3.77 24.88 -5.72
CA SER A 534 4.07 24.79 -4.30
C SER A 534 5.38 24.04 -4.08
N ARG A 535 6.34 24.67 -3.38
CA ARG A 535 7.67 24.08 -3.10
C ARG A 535 7.98 24.08 -1.60
N PRO A 536 8.63 23.03 -1.10
CA PRO A 536 9.21 23.07 0.24
C PRO A 536 10.34 24.11 0.31
N THR A 537 10.58 24.63 1.51
CA THR A 537 11.80 25.40 1.81
C THR A 537 13.02 24.47 1.84
N LEU A 538 14.24 25.01 1.97
CA LEU A 538 15.42 24.17 2.19
C LEU A 538 15.27 23.30 3.45
N ALA A 539 14.74 23.89 4.53
CA ALA A 539 14.46 23.18 5.77
C ALA A 539 13.38 22.09 5.57
N GLY A 540 12.33 22.38 4.78
CA GLY A 540 11.32 21.39 4.41
C GLY A 540 11.88 20.21 3.59
N ARG A 541 12.85 20.48 2.69
CA ARG A 541 13.55 19.41 1.95
C ARG A 541 14.41 18.53 2.86
N LEU A 542 15.09 19.12 3.85
CA LEU A 542 15.84 18.35 4.84
C LEU A 542 14.91 17.50 5.72
N LEU A 543 13.76 18.06 6.13
CA LEU A 543 12.73 17.31 6.86
C LEU A 543 12.22 16.10 6.05
N ASP A 544 11.94 16.30 4.75
CA ASP A 544 11.45 15.23 3.88
C ASP A 544 12.52 14.15 3.61
N LEU A 545 13.79 14.54 3.51
CA LEU A 545 14.90 13.60 3.38
C LEU A 545 14.96 12.65 4.58
N PHE A 546 14.97 13.20 5.81
CA PHE A 546 15.17 12.40 7.02
C PHE A 546 13.90 11.76 7.58
N TYR A 547 12.74 12.39 7.43
CA TYR A 547 11.47 11.86 7.92
C TYR A 547 10.37 12.00 6.87
N LYS A 548 9.39 12.87 7.06
CA LYS A 548 8.34 13.16 6.08
C LYS A 548 7.88 14.59 6.24
N ILE A 549 7.70 15.28 5.13
CA ILE A 549 6.99 16.56 5.12
C ILE A 549 5.48 16.28 5.09
N ARG A 550 4.71 16.92 5.98
CA ARG A 550 3.25 16.79 5.92
C ARG A 550 2.74 17.52 4.66
N PRO A 551 1.81 16.90 3.90
CA PRO A 551 1.30 17.49 2.67
C PRO A 551 0.52 18.78 2.94
N LEU A 552 0.50 19.68 1.95
CA LEU A 552 -0.43 20.81 1.93
C LEU A 552 -1.86 20.29 1.79
N ARG A 553 -2.85 21.12 2.13
CA ARG A 553 -4.25 20.87 1.77
C ARG A 553 -4.69 21.85 0.69
N LEU A 554 -5.43 21.34 -0.28
CA LEU A 554 -6.17 22.12 -1.25
C LEU A 554 -7.60 22.25 -0.72
N GLU A 555 -7.98 23.46 -0.36
CA GLU A 555 -9.36 23.77 0.01
C GLU A 555 -10.05 24.42 -1.18
N VAL A 556 -11.25 23.95 -1.53
CA VAL A 556 -12.06 24.46 -2.65
C VAL A 556 -13.46 24.78 -2.18
N ARG A 557 -14.05 25.79 -2.81
CA ARG A 557 -15.44 26.20 -2.61
C ARG A 557 -16.18 26.07 -3.94
N THR A 558 -17.34 25.42 -3.91
CA THR A 558 -18.22 25.30 -5.09
C THR A 558 -19.44 26.21 -4.92
N ASP A 559 -20.17 26.44 -6.01
CA ASP A 559 -21.44 27.18 -5.98
C ASP A 559 -22.37 26.64 -4.89
N GLY A 560 -22.80 27.51 -3.97
CA GLY A 560 -23.75 27.18 -2.90
C GLY A 560 -23.25 26.33 -1.73
N ASN A 561 -21.98 25.88 -1.71
CA ASN A 561 -21.44 25.00 -0.67
C ASN A 561 -20.30 25.63 0.14
N GLY A 562 -20.06 25.10 1.34
CA GLY A 562 -18.89 25.43 2.15
C GLY A 562 -17.57 24.86 1.61
N TRP A 563 -16.46 25.27 2.22
CA TRP A 563 -15.12 24.75 1.90
C TRP A 563 -15.03 23.23 2.07
N ARG A 564 -14.52 22.55 1.04
CA ARG A 564 -14.10 21.14 1.03
C ARG A 564 -12.57 21.08 1.03
N SER A 565 -11.99 20.18 1.81
CA SER A 565 -10.53 20.07 1.98
C SER A 565 -10.02 18.75 1.41
N TYR A 566 -8.99 18.82 0.57
CA TYR A 566 -8.36 17.69 -0.08
C TYR A 566 -6.86 17.67 0.21
N ARG A 567 -6.26 16.48 0.24
CA ARG A 567 -4.80 16.34 0.30
C ARG A 567 -4.18 16.86 -1.00
N HIS A 568 -3.21 17.77 -0.90
CA HIS A 568 -2.44 18.29 -2.04
C HIS A 568 -1.03 17.71 -2.06
N VAL A 569 -0.71 16.96 -3.12
CA VAL A 569 0.65 16.50 -3.37
C VAL A 569 1.34 17.51 -4.28
N ALA A 570 2.28 18.27 -3.73
CA ALA A 570 2.94 19.38 -4.42
C ALA A 570 3.53 19.01 -5.79
N ALA A 571 4.15 17.84 -5.91
CA ALA A 571 4.71 17.37 -7.18
C ALA A 571 3.64 17.12 -8.26
N ILE A 572 2.46 16.58 -7.87
CA ILE A 572 1.33 16.37 -8.78
C ILE A 572 0.72 17.73 -9.15
N GLY A 573 0.51 18.61 -8.17
CA GLY A 573 -0.01 19.97 -8.37
C GLY A 573 0.79 20.79 -9.39
N ARG A 574 2.12 20.66 -9.39
CA ARG A 574 3.01 21.30 -10.38
C ARG A 574 2.87 20.75 -11.79
N GLY A 575 2.44 19.49 -11.94
CA GLY A 575 2.19 18.87 -13.25
C GLY A 575 0.85 19.27 -13.86
N GLY A 576 0.02 19.94 -13.07
CA GLY A 576 -1.33 20.36 -13.41
C GLY A 576 -2.38 19.29 -13.18
N PHE A 577 -3.61 19.72 -12.90
CA PHE A 577 -4.78 18.86 -12.76
C PHE A 577 -6.07 19.62 -13.08
N LEU A 578 -7.15 18.89 -13.34
CA LEU A 578 -8.47 19.47 -13.53
C LEU A 578 -9.03 19.92 -12.17
N LEU A 579 -9.08 21.23 -11.92
CA LEU A 579 -9.64 21.78 -10.69
C LEU A 579 -11.16 21.86 -10.72
N SER A 580 -11.71 22.20 -11.89
CA SER A 580 -13.15 22.38 -12.11
C SER A 580 -13.57 21.81 -13.46
N PRO A 581 -14.76 21.19 -13.60
CA PRO A 581 -15.67 20.82 -12.51
C PRO A 581 -15.11 19.66 -11.66
N ILE A 582 -15.65 19.47 -10.45
CA ILE A 582 -15.29 18.35 -9.59
C ILE A 582 -16.10 17.12 -10.00
N PHE A 583 -15.43 16.06 -10.45
CA PHE A 583 -16.02 14.74 -10.61
C PHE A 583 -15.69 13.85 -9.40
N SER A 584 -16.66 13.05 -8.94
CA SER A 584 -16.54 12.20 -7.74
C SER A 584 -16.49 10.71 -8.05
N ASP A 585 -17.05 10.29 -9.20
CA ASP A 585 -17.11 8.90 -9.62
C ASP A 585 -16.98 8.75 -11.15
N ALA A 586 -17.07 7.51 -11.63
CA ALA A 586 -16.99 7.19 -13.05
C ALA A 586 -18.12 7.82 -13.89
N PHE A 587 -19.31 7.95 -13.31
CA PHE A 587 -20.46 8.55 -13.99
C PHE A 587 -20.21 10.04 -14.25
N ASP A 588 -19.69 10.77 -13.25
CA ASP A 588 -19.31 12.19 -13.40
C ASP A 588 -18.23 12.38 -14.49
N VAL A 589 -17.31 11.42 -14.63
CA VAL A 589 -16.30 11.44 -15.72
C VAL A 589 -16.95 11.23 -17.08
N ALA A 590 -17.90 10.29 -17.20
CA ALA A 590 -18.66 10.05 -18.41
C ALA A 590 -19.52 11.27 -18.80
N GLU A 591 -20.14 11.93 -17.82
CA GLU A 591 -20.87 13.19 -17.96
C GLU A 591 -19.98 14.29 -18.56
N LEU A 592 -18.80 14.50 -17.98
CA LEU A 592 -17.84 15.47 -18.49
C LEU A 592 -17.37 15.14 -19.91
N ALA A 593 -17.10 13.86 -20.21
CA ALA A 593 -16.64 13.43 -21.52
C ALA A 593 -17.71 13.59 -22.62
N THR A 594 -18.99 13.47 -22.28
CA THR A 594 -20.11 13.45 -23.24
C THR A 594 -20.82 14.79 -23.36
N ARG A 595 -20.64 15.70 -22.40
CA ARG A 595 -21.28 17.04 -22.39
C ARG A 595 -20.29 18.20 -22.33
N GLY A 596 -19.01 17.95 -22.04
CA GLY A 596 -17.98 18.98 -21.92
C GLY A 596 -18.40 20.05 -20.90
N ASP A 597 -18.40 21.31 -21.33
CA ASP A 597 -18.74 22.48 -20.51
C ASP A 597 -20.19 22.45 -20.00
N ALA A 598 -21.09 21.78 -20.72
CA ALA A 598 -22.50 21.66 -20.34
C ALA A 598 -22.74 20.55 -19.30
N ALA A 599 -21.70 19.85 -18.83
CA ALA A 599 -21.84 18.81 -17.82
C ALA A 599 -22.38 19.40 -16.50
N PRO A 600 -23.42 18.79 -15.88
CA PRO A 600 -24.08 19.30 -14.68
C PRO A 600 -23.26 18.95 -13.41
N LEU A 601 -22.00 19.36 -13.37
CA LEU A 601 -21.05 19.03 -12.31
C LEU A 601 -20.69 20.26 -11.47
N PRO A 602 -20.38 20.08 -10.17
CA PRO A 602 -20.04 21.20 -9.28
C PRO A 602 -18.84 22.00 -9.81
N ARG A 603 -19.06 23.30 -10.02
CA ARG A 603 -18.02 24.26 -10.43
C ARG A 603 -17.32 24.83 -9.20
N VAL A 604 -16.02 25.05 -9.32
CA VAL A 604 -15.19 25.64 -8.24
C VAL A 604 -15.15 27.14 -8.47
N THR A 605 -15.54 27.92 -7.46
CA THR A 605 -15.51 29.39 -7.50
C THR A 605 -14.31 29.98 -6.78
N ALA A 606 -13.74 29.24 -5.83
CA ALA A 606 -12.54 29.66 -5.13
C ALA A 606 -11.72 28.45 -4.66
N MET A 607 -10.41 28.65 -4.54
CA MET A 607 -9.49 27.71 -3.93
C MET A 607 -8.51 28.41 -3.00
N ARG A 608 -7.91 27.65 -2.08
CA ARG A 608 -6.74 28.09 -1.31
C ARG A 608 -5.87 26.90 -0.92
N LEU A 609 -4.58 27.15 -0.71
CA LEU A 609 -3.64 26.14 -0.22
C LEU A 609 -3.27 26.44 1.22
N THR A 610 -3.50 25.48 2.11
CA THR A 610 -3.17 25.62 3.54
C THR A 610 -2.04 24.66 3.91
N ALA A 611 -1.10 25.15 4.72
CA ALA A 611 -0.09 24.29 5.33
C ALA A 611 -0.63 23.69 6.63
N PRO A 612 -0.15 22.49 7.03
CA PRO A 612 -0.43 21.95 8.34
C PRO A 612 0.09 22.87 9.44
N ALA A 613 -0.72 23.09 10.48
CA ALA A 613 -0.38 23.95 11.61
C ALA A 613 0.99 23.61 12.21
N GLY A 614 1.84 24.62 12.37
CA GLY A 614 3.20 24.49 12.92
C GLY A 614 4.26 23.97 11.94
N LEU A 615 3.90 23.70 10.68
CA LEU A 615 4.82 23.33 9.60
C LEU A 615 4.79 24.31 8.42
N GLU A 616 4.32 25.53 8.63
CA GLU A 616 4.31 26.60 7.62
C GLU A 616 5.73 26.91 7.16
N TRP A 617 6.73 26.82 8.06
CA TRP A 617 8.15 27.02 7.75
C TRP A 617 8.73 25.98 6.78
N ALA A 618 8.10 24.80 6.67
CA ALA A 618 8.54 23.75 5.76
C ALA A 618 8.17 24.06 4.29
N TRP A 619 7.27 25.02 4.07
CA TRP A 619 6.75 25.39 2.76
C TRP A 619 7.07 26.86 2.43
N ARG A 620 7.24 27.17 1.15
CA ARG A 620 7.31 28.57 0.73
C ARG A 620 5.97 29.25 1.01
N ARG A 621 6.02 30.48 1.55
CA ARG A 621 4.81 31.24 1.90
C ARG A 621 3.97 31.61 0.69
N THR A 622 4.61 31.93 -0.43
CA THR A 622 3.93 32.30 -1.68
C THR A 622 3.86 31.07 -2.60
N VAL A 623 2.68 30.85 -3.17
CA VAL A 623 2.40 29.86 -4.20
C VAL A 623 1.95 30.58 -5.47
N VAL A 624 2.28 30.00 -6.62
CA VAL A 624 1.87 30.51 -7.92
C VAL A 624 0.88 29.52 -8.53
N ALA A 625 -0.33 29.99 -8.85
CA ALA A 625 -1.35 29.21 -9.53
C ALA A 625 -1.54 29.74 -10.96
N ARG A 626 -1.32 28.88 -11.95
CA ARG A 626 -1.59 29.16 -13.36
C ARG A 626 -2.88 28.45 -13.76
N MET A 627 -3.83 29.21 -14.28
CA MET A 627 -5.14 28.68 -14.67
C MET A 627 -5.30 28.71 -16.18
N SER A 628 -5.96 27.68 -16.70
CA SER A 628 -6.35 27.62 -18.11
C SER A 628 -7.73 26.98 -18.24
N ALA A 629 -8.57 27.52 -19.12
CA ALA A 629 -9.78 26.84 -19.54
C ALA A 629 -9.41 25.70 -20.49
N LEU A 630 -10.01 24.53 -20.29
CA LEU A 630 -9.89 23.40 -21.19
C LEU A 630 -11.09 23.34 -22.11
N SER A 631 -10.83 23.30 -23.42
CA SER A 631 -11.85 22.95 -24.40
C SER A 631 -11.92 21.44 -24.54
N ILE A 632 -12.90 20.81 -23.87
CA ILE A 632 -13.16 19.37 -23.98
C ILE A 632 -14.19 19.14 -25.09
N SER A 633 -13.80 18.42 -26.14
CA SER A 633 -14.71 18.06 -27.23
C SER A 633 -15.60 16.89 -26.79
N PRO A 634 -16.94 17.07 -26.70
CA PRO A 634 -17.83 16.00 -26.28
C PRO A 634 -17.78 14.79 -27.21
N ALA A 635 -17.73 13.58 -26.66
CA ALA A 635 -17.67 12.34 -27.45
C ALA A 635 -18.43 11.18 -26.79
N GLY A 636 -19.37 10.60 -27.55
CA GLY A 636 -20.26 9.53 -27.10
C GLY A 636 -21.65 10.02 -26.73
N ALA A 637 -22.58 9.10 -26.51
CA ALA A 637 -23.90 9.43 -25.96
C ALA A 637 -23.78 9.64 -24.45
N PRO A 638 -24.48 10.62 -23.86
CA PRO A 638 -24.45 10.79 -22.42
C PRO A 638 -24.82 9.51 -21.68
N PRO A 639 -24.17 9.23 -20.54
CA PRO A 639 -24.52 8.04 -19.77
C PRO A 639 -26.00 8.11 -19.39
N PRO A 640 -26.73 6.98 -19.45
CA PRO A 640 -28.08 6.94 -18.91
C PRO A 640 -28.01 7.28 -17.43
N PRO A 641 -29.00 7.99 -16.87
CA PRO A 641 -29.03 8.24 -15.43
C PRO A 641 -28.82 6.90 -14.70
N PRO A 642 -27.99 6.89 -13.64
CA PRO A 642 -27.66 5.64 -12.96
C PRO A 642 -28.95 4.94 -12.56
N GLU A 643 -28.97 3.61 -12.73
CA GLU A 643 -30.17 2.84 -12.42
C GLU A 643 -30.65 3.20 -11.03
N PRO A 644 -31.91 3.62 -10.88
CA PRO A 644 -32.43 3.97 -9.58
C PRO A 644 -32.33 2.72 -8.71
N THR A 645 -31.77 2.91 -7.51
CA THR A 645 -31.87 1.89 -6.47
C THR A 645 -33.34 1.41 -6.41
N PRO A 646 -33.61 0.09 -6.45
CA PRO A 646 -34.97 -0.40 -6.54
C PRO A 646 -35.83 0.20 -5.42
N SER A 647 -36.87 0.92 -5.83
CA SER A 647 -37.82 1.50 -4.91
C SER A 647 -38.84 0.44 -4.50
N THR A 648 -39.09 0.31 -3.21
CA THR A 648 -40.13 -0.57 -2.69
C THR A 648 -41.14 0.23 -1.88
N THR A 649 -42.35 -0.31 -1.72
CA THR A 649 -43.36 0.33 -0.88
C THR A 649 -42.86 0.32 0.57
N PRO A 650 -42.77 1.48 1.24
CA PRO A 650 -42.38 1.52 2.63
C PRO A 650 -43.41 0.76 3.50
N PRO A 651 -42.99 0.08 4.58
CA PRO A 651 -43.90 -0.47 5.56
C PRO A 651 -44.76 0.64 6.19
N SER A 652 -45.97 0.31 6.64
CA SER A 652 -46.88 1.25 7.29
C SER A 652 -46.31 1.71 8.64
N ASP A 653 -45.75 2.91 8.63
CA ASP A 653 -45.31 3.71 9.78
C ASP A 653 -44.55 2.95 10.89
N PRO A 654 -43.34 2.43 10.59
CA PRO A 654 -42.51 1.76 11.57
C PRO A 654 -42.16 2.66 12.78
N PRO A 655 -42.02 2.07 13.99
CA PRO A 655 -41.73 2.82 15.21
C PRO A 655 -40.42 3.58 15.10
N VAL A 656 -40.41 4.78 15.69
CA VAL A 656 -39.21 5.61 15.78
C VAL A 656 -38.27 5.01 16.83
N GLY A 657 -37.02 4.75 16.44
CA GLY A 657 -36.03 4.19 17.36
C GLY A 657 -34.67 3.96 16.69
N GLY A 658 -33.74 3.41 17.45
CA GLY A 658 -32.39 3.11 16.97
C GLY A 658 -31.48 4.35 16.95
N ALA A 659 -30.32 4.19 16.32
CA ALA A 659 -29.36 5.28 16.10
C ALA A 659 -28.89 5.24 14.65
N CYS A 660 -28.86 6.39 13.99
CA CYS A 660 -28.36 6.52 12.63
C CYS A 660 -27.63 7.84 12.45
N VAL A 661 -26.64 7.82 11.57
CA VAL A 661 -25.90 9.02 11.17
C VAL A 661 -25.68 8.95 9.66
N VAL A 662 -25.87 10.09 9.00
CA VAL A 662 -25.39 10.31 7.64
C VAL A 662 -24.02 10.94 7.74
N ASP A 663 -22.99 10.19 7.37
CA ASP A 663 -21.62 10.67 7.35
C ASP A 663 -21.41 11.66 6.19
N ALA A 664 -22.06 11.40 5.04
CA ALA A 664 -21.97 12.27 3.89
C ALA A 664 -23.19 12.15 2.95
N LEU A 665 -23.57 13.29 2.38
CA LEU A 665 -24.41 13.41 1.19
C LEU A 665 -23.58 14.08 0.08
N ASP A 666 -23.49 13.46 -1.08
CA ASP A 666 -22.66 13.90 -2.22
C ASP A 666 -21.20 14.21 -1.82
N GLY A 667 -20.68 13.41 -0.89
CA GLY A 667 -19.33 13.52 -0.33
C GLY A 667 -19.12 14.64 0.69
N ALA A 668 -20.19 15.30 1.15
CA ALA A 668 -20.13 16.34 2.18
C ALA A 668 -20.92 15.93 3.44
N PRO A 669 -20.34 16.06 4.65
CA PRO A 669 -21.09 15.83 5.88
C PRO A 669 -22.17 16.91 6.05
N PRO A 670 -23.35 16.56 6.62
CA PRO A 670 -24.36 17.55 6.97
C PRO A 670 -23.80 18.61 7.92
N ARG A 671 -24.10 19.89 7.70
CA ARG A 671 -23.69 21.01 8.58
C ARG A 671 -24.92 21.71 9.13
N ASP A 672 -24.97 21.89 10.46
CA ASP A 672 -26.07 22.58 11.16
C ASP A 672 -27.46 22.03 10.79
N GLY A 673 -27.56 20.71 10.60
CA GLY A 673 -28.81 20.04 10.22
C GLY A 673 -29.30 20.38 8.81
N THR A 674 -28.52 21.06 7.97
CA THR A 674 -28.89 21.38 6.57
C THR A 674 -27.93 20.70 5.60
N VAL A 675 -28.46 20.27 4.45
CA VAL A 675 -27.64 19.64 3.40
C VAL A 675 -28.19 19.97 2.01
N SER A 676 -27.28 20.13 1.05
CA SER A 676 -27.63 20.39 -0.35
C SER A 676 -27.38 19.12 -1.16
N ILE A 677 -28.39 18.66 -1.90
CA ILE A 677 -28.29 17.49 -2.78
C ILE A 677 -28.12 17.94 -4.24
N ARG A 678 -27.37 17.18 -5.04
CA ARG A 678 -27.24 17.47 -6.47
C ARG A 678 -28.57 17.25 -7.20
N ARG A 679 -28.88 18.12 -8.17
CA ARG A 679 -29.99 17.91 -9.11
C ARG A 679 -29.72 16.71 -10.01
N GLY A 680 -30.71 15.86 -10.18
CA GLY A 680 -30.66 14.64 -10.99
C GLY A 680 -30.39 13.38 -10.17
N ARG A 681 -29.52 13.45 -9.15
CA ARG A 681 -29.12 12.33 -8.30
C ARG A 681 -28.42 12.82 -7.03
N PHE A 682 -28.53 12.11 -5.92
CA PHE A 682 -27.60 12.25 -4.80
C PHE A 682 -27.10 10.90 -4.28
N ASP A 683 -25.91 10.92 -3.69
CA ASP A 683 -25.30 9.79 -2.99
C ASP A 683 -25.39 10.01 -1.48
N ILE A 684 -25.77 8.98 -0.73
CA ILE A 684 -25.88 9.02 0.73
C ILE A 684 -25.07 7.88 1.33
N VAL A 685 -24.23 8.21 2.32
CA VAL A 685 -23.43 7.25 3.07
C VAL A 685 -23.62 7.51 4.55
N GLY A 686 -23.78 6.44 5.31
CA GLY A 686 -24.03 6.52 6.74
C GLY A 686 -23.88 5.19 7.44
N TRP A 687 -24.37 5.15 8.67
CA TRP A 687 -24.57 3.92 9.42
C TRP A 687 -25.88 3.97 10.19
N ALA A 688 -26.44 2.80 10.48
CA ALA A 688 -27.67 2.68 11.26
C ALA A 688 -27.66 1.45 12.17
N ARG A 689 -28.41 1.55 13.27
CA ARG A 689 -28.58 0.53 14.29
C ARG A 689 -30.04 0.49 14.75
N LEU A 690 -30.50 -0.69 15.12
CA LEU A 690 -31.83 -0.96 15.66
C LEU A 690 -31.98 -0.46 17.10
N ALA A 691 -33.23 -0.27 17.54
CA ALA A 691 -33.59 0.22 18.87
C ALA A 691 -33.41 -0.84 19.97
N ASP A 692 -33.94 -2.04 19.73
CA ASP A 692 -34.19 -3.03 20.79
C ASP A 692 -33.06 -4.04 21.01
N ASP A 693 -32.12 -4.13 20.06
CA ASP A 693 -30.95 -5.01 20.15
C ASP A 693 -29.68 -4.22 19.81
N ALA A 694 -29.15 -3.56 20.84
CA ALA A 694 -27.96 -2.74 20.76
C ALA A 694 -26.74 -3.47 20.16
N ALA A 695 -26.76 -4.81 20.15
CA ALA A 695 -25.67 -5.68 19.72
C ALA A 695 -25.85 -6.29 18.33
N ALA A 696 -26.96 -6.05 17.63
CA ALA A 696 -27.23 -6.69 16.35
C ALA A 696 -27.13 -5.75 15.15
N THR A 697 -26.42 -6.23 14.14
CA THR A 697 -26.40 -5.67 12.79
C THR A 697 -27.79 -5.81 12.13
N PRO A 698 -28.29 -4.76 11.44
CA PRO A 698 -29.49 -4.88 10.62
C PRO A 698 -29.28 -5.88 9.47
N ASP A 699 -30.32 -6.64 9.11
CA ASP A 699 -30.29 -7.50 7.91
C ASP A 699 -30.29 -6.66 6.63
N ALA A 700 -30.96 -5.50 6.68
CA ALA A 700 -31.01 -4.54 5.60
C ALA A 700 -31.27 -3.12 6.12
N ILE A 701 -30.68 -2.15 5.41
CA ILE A 701 -30.87 -0.72 5.66
C ILE A 701 -31.48 -0.11 4.39
N TYR A 702 -32.38 0.85 4.55
CA TYR A 702 -33.05 1.57 3.47
C TYR A 702 -33.04 3.07 3.73
N VAL A 703 -33.11 3.85 2.67
CA VAL A 703 -33.30 5.30 2.73
C VAL A 703 -34.73 5.60 2.33
N LEU A 704 -35.46 6.25 3.22
CA LEU A 704 -36.82 6.71 2.97
C LEU A 704 -36.79 8.18 2.58
N VAL A 705 -37.25 8.47 1.37
CA VAL A 705 -37.37 9.82 0.82
C VAL A 705 -38.83 10.25 0.88
N THR A 706 -39.09 11.41 1.46
CA THR A 706 -40.41 12.04 1.44
C THR A 706 -40.35 13.29 0.57
N GLY A 707 -41.14 13.34 -0.50
CA GLY A 707 -41.30 14.53 -1.33
C GLY A 707 -42.17 15.59 -0.66
N ARG A 708 -42.09 16.85 -1.11
CA ARG A 708 -42.98 17.95 -0.66
C ARG A 708 -44.46 17.74 -1.02
N ASP A 709 -44.73 16.83 -1.94
CA ASP A 709 -46.05 16.32 -2.27
C ASP A 709 -46.57 15.28 -1.24
N GLY A 710 -45.76 14.91 -0.25
CA GLY A 710 -46.08 13.92 0.78
C GLY A 710 -45.83 12.48 0.36
N ARG A 711 -45.36 12.23 -0.87
CA ARG A 711 -45.10 10.87 -1.35
C ARG A 711 -43.84 10.29 -0.69
N ARG A 712 -43.98 9.12 -0.07
CA ARG A 712 -42.89 8.37 0.59
C ARG A 712 -42.39 7.26 -0.33
N THR A 713 -41.09 7.25 -0.59
CA THR A 713 -40.44 6.24 -1.44
C THR A 713 -39.23 5.65 -0.71
N MET A 714 -39.17 4.33 -0.59
CA MET A 714 -38.08 3.63 0.10
C MET A 714 -37.09 3.06 -0.91
N PHE A 715 -35.80 3.34 -0.70
CA PHE A 715 -34.69 2.91 -1.55
C PHE A 715 -33.81 1.93 -0.78
N ALA A 716 -33.50 0.78 -1.38
CA ALA A 716 -32.53 -0.16 -0.81
C ALA A 716 -31.14 0.47 -0.63
N THR A 717 -30.31 -0.08 0.25
CA THR A 717 -28.91 0.36 0.34
C THR A 717 -27.98 -0.81 0.11
N GLN A 718 -26.76 -0.51 -0.30
CA GLN A 718 -25.67 -1.46 -0.24
C GLN A 718 -25.09 -1.45 1.19
N PRO A 719 -24.83 -2.62 1.79
CA PRO A 719 -24.15 -2.70 3.07
C PRO A 719 -22.71 -2.20 2.96
N ALA A 720 -22.26 -1.42 3.94
CA ALA A 720 -20.89 -0.94 4.04
C ALA A 720 -20.26 -1.36 5.37
N ALA A 721 -19.00 -1.79 5.33
CA ALA A 721 -18.25 -2.16 6.53
C ALA A 721 -17.87 -0.92 7.35
N ARG A 722 -18.24 -0.91 8.64
CA ARG A 722 -17.99 0.15 9.63
C ARG A 722 -17.45 -0.44 10.93
N PRO A 723 -16.22 -0.99 10.91
CA PRO A 723 -15.59 -1.54 12.10
C PRO A 723 -15.34 -0.50 13.20
N ASP A 724 -15.22 0.78 12.83
CA ASP A 724 -15.15 1.92 13.74
C ASP A 724 -16.44 2.10 14.56
N VAL A 725 -17.59 1.95 13.90
CA VAL A 725 -18.91 2.00 14.55
C VAL A 725 -19.09 0.79 15.46
N GLY A 726 -18.76 -0.41 14.96
CA GLY A 726 -18.79 -1.64 15.78
C GLY A 726 -17.91 -1.52 17.02
N SER A 727 -16.69 -1.00 16.86
CA SER A 727 -15.76 -0.76 17.98
C SER A 727 -16.28 0.29 18.96
N HIS A 728 -16.84 1.40 18.48
CA HIS A 728 -17.41 2.46 19.31
C HIS A 728 -18.51 1.94 20.26
N PHE A 729 -19.31 0.98 19.78
CA PHE A 729 -20.39 0.36 20.56
C PHE A 729 -20.00 -0.95 21.26
N GLY A 730 -18.72 -1.34 21.28
CA GLY A 730 -18.25 -2.55 21.97
C GLY A 730 -18.59 -3.87 21.27
N LEU A 731 -18.90 -3.83 19.96
CA LEU A 731 -19.28 -4.96 19.12
C LEU A 731 -18.15 -5.37 18.17
N ALA A 732 -16.97 -5.61 18.74
CA ALA A 732 -15.80 -6.02 17.98
C ALA A 732 -16.09 -7.33 17.20
N GLY A 733 -15.90 -7.30 15.88
CA GLY A 733 -16.18 -8.41 14.96
C GLY A 733 -17.50 -8.30 14.18
N GLN A 734 -18.36 -7.32 14.49
CA GLN A 734 -19.50 -6.95 13.64
C GLN A 734 -19.18 -5.66 12.87
N GLU A 735 -19.17 -5.76 11.54
CA GLU A 735 -18.77 -4.63 10.68
C GLU A 735 -19.92 -4.12 9.79
N ALA A 736 -21.04 -4.84 9.67
CA ALA A 736 -22.11 -4.52 8.74
C ALA A 736 -23.12 -3.47 9.27
N PHE A 737 -22.64 -2.35 9.82
CA PHE A 737 -23.50 -1.25 10.31
C PHE A 737 -23.65 -0.11 9.30
N GLY A 738 -22.78 -0.05 8.29
CA GLY A 738 -22.77 1.00 7.30
C GLY A 738 -23.75 0.76 6.16
N PHE A 739 -24.12 1.84 5.49
CA PHE A 739 -24.89 1.80 4.26
C PHE A 739 -24.39 2.84 3.26
N ASN A 740 -24.55 2.54 1.97
CA ASN A 740 -24.39 3.47 0.88
C ASN A 740 -25.54 3.31 -0.13
N ALA A 741 -26.10 4.42 -0.61
CA ALA A 741 -27.11 4.40 -1.66
C ALA A 741 -26.93 5.55 -2.64
N ARG A 742 -27.37 5.31 -3.87
CA ARG A 742 -27.38 6.25 -4.98
C ARG A 742 -28.81 6.41 -5.46
N ILE A 743 -29.35 7.61 -5.33
CA ILE A 743 -30.79 7.87 -5.49
C ILE A 743 -30.99 8.92 -6.56
N ALA A 744 -31.76 8.60 -7.60
CA ALA A 744 -32.08 9.52 -8.69
C ALA A 744 -33.19 10.50 -8.28
N THR A 745 -32.94 11.81 -8.36
CA THR A 745 -33.93 12.81 -7.92
C THR A 745 -35.15 12.89 -8.81
N GLY A 746 -35.07 12.43 -10.07
CA GLY A 746 -36.23 12.38 -10.97
C GLY A 746 -37.34 11.40 -10.54
N SER A 747 -37.08 10.55 -9.52
CA SER A 747 -38.04 9.57 -9.01
C SER A 747 -38.98 10.11 -7.92
N PHE A 748 -38.75 11.35 -7.44
CA PHE A 748 -39.56 12.05 -6.45
C PHE A 748 -39.60 13.56 -6.76
N GLY A 749 -40.66 14.27 -6.37
CA GLY A 749 -40.69 15.73 -6.45
C GLY A 749 -39.67 16.38 -5.49
N PRO A 750 -39.65 17.73 -5.38
CA PRO A 750 -38.74 18.44 -4.49
C PRO A 750 -38.71 17.82 -3.09
N LEU A 751 -37.54 17.51 -2.58
CA LEU A 751 -37.41 16.71 -1.36
C LEU A 751 -37.85 17.50 -0.11
N ALA A 752 -38.59 16.84 0.79
CA ALA A 752 -39.03 17.39 2.07
C ALA A 752 -38.21 16.84 3.25
N SER A 753 -37.99 15.52 3.31
CA SER A 753 -37.20 14.89 4.37
C SER A 753 -36.55 13.57 3.94
N LEU A 754 -35.46 13.23 4.63
CA LEU A 754 -34.74 11.95 4.52
C LEU A 754 -34.79 11.23 5.88
N GLU A 755 -35.05 9.94 5.84
CA GLU A 755 -35.04 9.07 7.03
C GLU A 755 -34.35 7.74 6.71
N ILE A 756 -33.83 7.07 7.73
CA ILE A 756 -33.23 5.75 7.58
C ILE A 756 -34.15 4.70 8.19
N LEU A 757 -34.41 3.64 7.43
CA LEU A 757 -35.15 2.47 7.87
C LEU A 757 -34.18 1.29 8.05
N SER A 758 -34.30 0.57 9.16
CA SER A 758 -33.53 -0.65 9.43
C SER A 758 -34.48 -1.82 9.62
N ARG A 759 -34.11 -3.00 9.09
CA ARG A 759 -34.90 -4.23 9.20
C ARG A 759 -34.07 -5.34 9.85
N LYS A 760 -34.70 -6.13 10.74
CA LYS A 760 -34.18 -7.40 11.25
C LYS A 760 -35.31 -8.42 11.38
N GLY A 761 -35.23 -9.52 10.64
CA GLY A 761 -36.36 -10.40 10.40
C GLY A 761 -37.55 -9.63 9.83
N GLU A 762 -38.69 -9.68 10.51
CA GLU A 762 -39.91 -8.93 10.15
C GLU A 762 -40.02 -7.56 10.84
N ALA A 763 -39.14 -7.25 11.81
CA ALA A 763 -39.19 -6.01 12.56
C ALA A 763 -38.55 -4.85 11.79
N TRP A 764 -39.19 -3.69 11.84
CA TRP A 764 -38.74 -2.46 11.20
C TRP A 764 -38.57 -1.34 12.21
N THR A 765 -37.56 -0.50 12.03
CA THR A 765 -37.31 0.68 12.85
C THR A 765 -37.02 1.88 11.96
N ARG A 766 -37.56 3.05 12.32
CA ARG A 766 -37.32 4.33 11.64
C ARG A 766 -36.45 5.25 12.48
N CYS A 767 -35.40 5.77 11.87
CA CYS A 767 -34.51 6.75 12.47
C CYS A 767 -34.60 8.07 11.67
N PRO A 768 -35.22 9.13 12.21
CA PRO A 768 -35.31 10.43 11.56
C PRO A 768 -33.95 11.14 11.61
N LEU A 769 -33.51 11.71 10.50
CA LEU A 769 -32.19 12.33 10.41
C LEU A 769 -32.16 13.79 10.90
N GLY A 770 -33.32 14.44 11.05
CA GLY A 770 -33.41 15.86 11.42
C GLY A 770 -32.77 16.81 10.40
N LEU A 771 -32.59 16.36 9.16
CA LEU A 771 -31.93 17.13 8.09
C LEU A 771 -32.93 17.92 7.26
N THR A 772 -32.65 19.21 7.06
CA THR A 772 -33.30 20.07 6.08
C THR A 772 -32.56 19.96 4.76
N VAL A 773 -33.23 19.49 3.71
CA VAL A 773 -32.60 19.26 2.39
C VAL A 773 -32.91 20.43 1.45
N ARG A 774 -31.88 20.93 0.76
CA ARG A 774 -31.96 21.93 -0.31
C ARG A 774 -31.50 21.30 -1.63
N GLU A 775 -32.15 21.65 -2.73
CA GLU A 775 -31.84 21.16 -4.10
C GLU A 775 -31.13 22.21 -4.94
#